data_AF-A0A9D1AKY6-F1
#
_entry.id   AF-A0A9D1AKY6-F1
#
_cell.length_a   1.000
_cell.length_b   1.000
_cell.length_c   1.000
_cell.angle_alpha   90.00
_cell.angle_beta   90.00
_cell.angle_gamma   90.00
#
_symmetry.space_group_name_H-M   'P 1'
#
loop_
_entity.id
_entity.type
_entity.pdbx_description
1 polymer ?
#
loop_
_entity_poly.entity_id
_entity_poly.type
_entity_poly.pdbx_seq_one_letter_code
_entity_poly.pdbx_strand_id
1 'polypeptide(L)'
;MISMVPAAQGASNGKTVVRVGFPIQNGISYLDENGEYAGYMVDYLEYLSLYTNWDYEFVTAEGDTNTQINTLMEMLKNGEIDMMGTMNYLPALEEYFLYPSYSYGTTYTSLTVLEDSPRWAEEDFASWDGIRVASSPKLTQRMEDLAQYARLNHFTYEVIEYPSTEEALNAVRTGEADAILQVDMAIMDNFRTIARFAPTPYYFVLYKGNQSLLQPLNTAMYQMSRVYPYLQTELYDQYFYSTGRFVISEQDKQYIQDLGTLRVAFCDGNAPLQCVRNGEVQGMAAIYFEALAEATGLQYEPVIVQSCADGVERIQRGEVDLIACAASTSSYITVGGIQFTYPYFNGSSVVVLGPSISTPPDDEDSQRFYSNTQAVLNNLRTGEMGCGRLDMYSVNYYLQKQELYESLTVDWSSDKNVSYCIGVTSHVQGNLLSILNRYIRSVSDVRTQSMFYKSMSVKAAYTPSEWLYVHRFHLLAAFTVLILSLCLYFLYHSIKKVRQETTRTQQKLEQLSRYDNLTGAYNDREFRSLLSRACCQKIPLTLVALNLRNFKHINETYGPSVADQFLCRIKDCMDQICQPGEFFCRQSADVFYLALRENRADSAIERIHKLLELIQKEASDLLGEYSVSVYCGCVLTAAEPDPFSASAKHGYMMAALAQGKKNKKQAICIYDEALHDAEQMRLYVESHMHRALEQEEFRMYLQPKMDLHTGLLIGAEALVRWQSKDKGLIFPNQFIPLFEENGFCVKLDLYMVEQVCKQLRQWIDEGITPINISVNQTRLLFASEGYVENLLAITEKYNISPQYITLEILESLALEHMDQVNACIDRLRAAGFRISMDDFGSGYSSLNTLGRLKIDELKLDRLFLMGAAKDTEGIQRKIMSCILELAKQLNITTVAEGVETRENEQMMAQLSCNYGQGYYYSRPLTTADFEQNFLKPYSKHVACTTSP
;
A
#
# COMPACT_ATOMS: atom_id res chain seq x y z
N MET A 1 14.08 23.20 -2.00
CA MET A 1 13.44 24.09 -1.01
C MET A 1 14.00 23.69 0.36
N ILE A 2 15.01 24.40 0.88
CA ILE A 2 15.83 23.93 2.01
C ILE A 2 15.44 24.70 3.29
N SER A 3 14.70 24.07 4.19
CA SER A 3 14.64 24.43 5.62
C SER A 3 13.89 23.37 6.43
N MET A 4 14.30 23.21 7.70
CA MET A 4 13.64 22.42 8.76
C MET A 4 13.67 20.89 8.64
N VAL A 5 14.85 20.32 8.88
CA VAL A 5 14.97 19.11 9.71
C VAL A 5 15.73 19.51 10.99
N PRO A 6 15.33 19.08 12.20
CA PRO A 6 16.05 19.43 13.42
C PRO A 6 17.42 18.74 13.44
N ALA A 7 18.50 19.52 13.50
CA ALA A 7 19.84 18.98 13.76
C ALA A 7 19.86 18.33 15.15
N ALA A 8 20.23 17.04 15.21
CA ALA A 8 20.29 16.29 16.46
C ALA A 8 21.37 16.87 17.39
N GLN A 9 20.97 17.54 18.46
CA GLN A 9 21.90 18.06 19.48
C GLN A 9 22.42 16.93 20.39
N GLY A 10 23.42 16.21 19.89
CA GLY A 10 24.43 15.51 20.70
C GLY A 10 25.66 16.41 20.88
N ALA A 11 26.32 16.34 22.04
CA ALA A 11 27.33 17.35 22.43
C ALA A 11 28.70 17.20 21.73
N SER A 12 29.28 18.36 21.39
CA SER A 12 30.72 18.65 21.28
C SER A 12 31.62 17.72 20.46
N ASN A 13 31.85 18.07 19.19
CA ASN A 13 33.19 18.28 18.58
C ASN A 13 33.04 18.94 17.20
N GLY A 14 34.14 19.45 16.62
CA GLY A 14 34.13 20.10 15.30
C GLY A 14 33.77 19.14 14.15
N LYS A 15 33.41 19.70 12.99
CA LYS A 15 33.23 18.92 11.75
C LYS A 15 34.50 18.13 11.42
N THR A 16 34.33 16.92 10.89
CA THR A 16 35.45 16.08 10.46
C THR A 16 35.83 16.46 9.03
N VAL A 17 37.02 17.01 8.83
CA VAL A 17 37.54 17.26 7.48
C VAL A 17 38.03 15.95 6.88
N VAL A 18 37.62 15.66 5.64
CA VAL A 18 38.00 14.45 4.89
C VAL A 18 38.71 14.90 3.62
N ARG A 19 39.99 14.53 3.47
CA ARG A 19 40.78 14.88 2.27
C ARG A 19 40.47 13.89 1.14
N VAL A 20 39.98 14.40 0.01
CA VAL A 20 39.51 13.60 -1.13
C VAL A 20 40.41 13.80 -2.34
N GLY A 21 40.98 12.72 -2.86
CA GLY A 21 41.77 12.76 -4.09
C GLY A 21 40.91 13.11 -5.30
N PHE A 22 41.32 14.14 -6.05
CA PHE A 22 40.58 14.74 -7.16
C PHE A 22 41.37 14.70 -8.49
N PRO A 23 41.34 13.56 -9.21
CA PRO A 23 41.96 13.47 -10.55
C PRO A 23 41.07 14.14 -11.61
N ILE A 24 41.66 14.91 -12.53
CA ILE A 24 40.91 15.57 -13.61
C ILE A 24 40.49 14.55 -14.68
N GLN A 25 39.18 14.29 -14.74
CA GLN A 25 38.49 13.33 -15.59
C GLN A 25 37.21 13.98 -16.14
N ASN A 26 37.04 13.97 -17.47
CA ASN A 26 35.87 14.59 -18.12
C ASN A 26 34.55 13.94 -17.62
N GLY A 27 33.54 14.75 -17.30
CA GLY A 27 32.27 14.35 -16.67
C GLY A 27 32.39 13.88 -15.20
N ILE A 28 33.47 13.18 -14.83
CA ILE A 28 33.62 12.56 -13.49
C ILE A 28 34.03 13.59 -12.43
N SER A 29 35.11 14.33 -12.69
CA SER A 29 35.77 15.18 -11.70
C SER A 29 36.65 16.19 -12.42
N TYR A 30 36.19 17.43 -12.56
CA TYR A 30 36.86 18.49 -13.30
C TYR A 30 36.72 19.84 -12.56
N LEU A 31 37.38 20.88 -13.08
CA LEU A 31 37.15 22.25 -12.63
C LEU A 31 36.23 22.95 -13.63
N ASP A 32 35.20 23.63 -13.12
CA ASP A 32 34.21 24.34 -13.94
C ASP A 32 34.79 25.64 -14.56
N GLU A 33 33.94 26.40 -15.28
CA GLU A 33 34.34 27.67 -15.90
C GLU A 33 34.76 28.75 -14.87
N ASN A 34 34.36 28.60 -13.60
CA ASN A 34 34.70 29.50 -12.48
C ASN A 34 35.94 29.04 -11.70
N GLY A 35 36.45 27.83 -11.97
CA GLY A 35 37.54 27.21 -11.23
C GLY A 35 37.10 26.51 -9.94
N GLU A 36 35.80 26.25 -9.78
CA GLU A 36 35.24 25.46 -8.68
C GLU A 36 35.26 23.97 -9.05
N TYR A 37 35.29 23.09 -8.03
CA TYR A 37 35.27 21.65 -8.24
C TYR A 37 33.88 21.21 -8.73
N ALA A 38 33.81 20.45 -9.82
CA ALA A 38 32.57 19.97 -10.42
C ALA A 38 32.67 18.54 -10.98
N GLY A 39 31.53 17.95 -11.34
CA GLY A 39 31.43 16.62 -11.96
C GLY A 39 30.78 15.59 -11.05
N TYR A 40 30.46 14.41 -11.61
CA TYR A 40 29.78 13.30 -10.93
C TYR A 40 30.26 13.04 -9.49
N MET A 41 31.57 13.11 -9.26
CA MET A 41 32.17 12.86 -7.96
C MET A 41 31.90 13.97 -6.93
N VAL A 42 31.79 15.24 -7.36
CA VAL A 42 31.54 16.38 -6.45
C VAL A 42 30.09 16.37 -6.00
N ASP A 43 29.15 16.34 -6.94
CA ASP A 43 27.71 16.34 -6.66
C ASP A 43 27.35 15.19 -5.69
N TYR A 44 27.87 13.98 -5.92
CA TYR A 44 27.65 12.85 -5.02
C TYR A 44 28.17 13.11 -3.59
N LEU A 45 29.32 13.79 -3.45
CA LEU A 45 29.88 14.15 -2.14
C LEU A 45 29.08 15.27 -1.47
N GLU A 46 28.52 16.23 -2.20
CA GLU A 46 27.61 17.22 -1.63
C GLU A 46 26.40 16.56 -0.98
N TYR A 47 25.74 15.62 -1.67
CA TYR A 47 24.65 14.83 -1.06
C TYR A 47 25.13 14.01 0.15
N LEU A 48 26.33 13.44 0.09
CA LEU A 48 26.92 12.68 1.20
C LEU A 48 27.22 13.57 2.43
N SER A 49 27.51 14.86 2.22
CA SER A 49 27.72 15.85 3.29
C SER A 49 26.46 16.10 4.14
N LEU A 50 25.26 15.82 3.60
CA LEU A 50 23.99 16.00 4.32
C LEU A 50 23.74 14.91 5.37
N TYR A 51 24.34 13.74 5.20
CA TYR A 51 24.19 12.56 6.07
C TYR A 51 25.42 12.28 6.94
N THR A 52 26.51 13.02 6.71
CA THR A 52 27.74 12.98 7.50
C THR A 52 27.92 14.32 8.23
N ASN A 53 28.81 14.38 9.23
CA ASN A 53 29.25 15.67 9.79
C ASN A 53 30.61 16.05 9.20
N TRP A 54 30.73 15.89 7.88
CA TRP A 54 32.00 16.01 7.15
C TRP A 54 32.06 17.31 6.33
N ASP A 55 33.27 17.86 6.21
CA ASP A 55 33.63 18.82 5.16
C ASP A 55 34.69 18.16 4.28
N TYR A 56 34.64 18.38 2.96
CA TYR A 56 35.57 17.78 2.02
C TYR A 56 36.68 18.76 1.62
N GLU A 57 37.92 18.31 1.68
CA GLU A 57 39.09 19.03 1.17
C GLU A 57 39.60 18.30 -0.08
N PHE A 58 39.39 18.88 -1.26
CA PHE A 58 39.81 18.27 -2.52
C PHE A 58 41.31 18.46 -2.75
N VAL A 59 42.00 17.35 -3.07
CA VAL A 59 43.45 17.29 -3.28
C VAL A 59 43.74 16.84 -4.71
N THR A 60 44.33 17.72 -5.51
CA THR A 60 44.71 17.48 -6.91
C THR A 60 46.18 17.08 -7.03
N ALA A 61 46.54 16.48 -8.18
CA ALA A 61 47.93 16.19 -8.55
C ALA A 61 48.25 16.81 -9.92
N GLU A 62 49.54 17.04 -10.21
CA GLU A 62 49.99 17.50 -11.54
C GLU A 62 50.16 16.32 -12.52
N GLY A 63 49.95 16.57 -13.81
CA GLY A 63 50.16 15.60 -14.90
C GLY A 63 48.90 15.32 -15.73
N ASP A 64 48.97 14.32 -16.62
CA ASP A 64 47.81 13.80 -17.33
C ASP A 64 46.90 12.97 -16.42
N THR A 65 45.69 12.63 -16.86
CA THR A 65 44.69 11.90 -16.04
C THR A 65 45.27 10.62 -15.41
N ASN A 66 46.09 9.86 -16.14
CA ASN A 66 46.71 8.63 -15.63
C ASN A 66 47.78 8.93 -14.56
N THR A 67 48.59 9.97 -14.76
CA THR A 67 49.60 10.41 -13.80
C THR A 67 48.96 10.92 -12.51
N GLN A 68 47.86 11.68 -12.62
CA GLN A 68 47.10 12.16 -11.47
C GLN A 68 46.49 11.00 -10.66
N ILE A 69 45.81 10.06 -11.32
CA ILE A 69 45.22 8.88 -10.66
C ILE A 69 46.29 8.07 -9.91
N ASN A 70 47.43 7.76 -10.56
CA ASN A 70 48.51 7.00 -9.92
C ASN A 70 49.12 7.74 -8.71
N THR A 71 49.30 9.06 -8.82
CA THR A 71 49.85 9.89 -7.73
C THR A 71 48.91 9.91 -6.53
N LEU A 72 47.63 10.19 -6.78
CA LEU A 72 46.60 10.24 -5.73
C LEU A 72 46.37 8.86 -5.07
N MET A 73 46.50 7.77 -5.82
CA MET A 73 46.40 6.41 -5.28
C MET A 73 47.56 6.06 -4.32
N GLU A 74 48.79 6.48 -4.62
CA GLU A 74 49.91 6.35 -3.66
C GLU A 74 49.73 7.28 -2.43
N MET A 75 49.24 8.52 -2.63
CA MET A 75 48.88 9.41 -1.51
C MET A 75 47.82 8.79 -0.59
N LEU A 76 46.79 8.13 -1.15
CA LEU A 76 45.78 7.40 -0.38
C LEU A 76 46.39 6.24 0.41
N LYS A 77 47.28 5.47 -0.23
CA LYS A 77 47.97 4.32 0.38
C LYS A 77 48.89 4.73 1.53
N ASN A 78 49.45 5.94 1.47
CA ASN A 78 50.28 6.53 2.53
C ASN A 78 49.48 7.26 3.63
N GLY A 79 48.17 7.50 3.45
CA GLY A 79 47.32 8.26 4.37
C GLY A 79 47.44 9.79 4.24
N GLU A 80 48.02 10.27 3.13
CA GLU A 80 48.13 11.70 2.79
C GLU A 80 46.78 12.28 2.31
N ILE A 81 45.91 11.42 1.79
CA ILE A 81 44.47 11.67 1.61
C ILE A 81 43.66 10.57 2.30
N ASP A 82 42.41 10.87 2.63
CA ASP A 82 41.54 9.97 3.41
C ASP A 82 40.64 9.12 2.53
N MET A 83 40.26 9.65 1.34
CA MET A 83 39.32 9.04 0.40
C MET A 83 39.70 9.30 -1.07
N MET A 84 39.36 8.40 -1.99
CA MET A 84 39.49 8.61 -3.43
C MET A 84 38.35 7.91 -4.20
N GLY A 85 37.82 8.55 -5.24
CA GLY A 85 36.78 8.00 -6.11
C GLY A 85 37.32 7.20 -7.31
N THR A 86 36.41 6.75 -8.19
CA THR A 86 36.67 6.00 -9.43
C THR A 86 37.44 4.69 -9.32
N MET A 87 37.52 4.10 -8.13
CA MET A 87 38.28 2.87 -7.91
C MET A 87 37.40 1.64 -8.08
N ASN A 88 37.70 0.82 -9.09
CA ASN A 88 37.07 -0.49 -9.29
C ASN A 88 37.53 -1.47 -8.19
N TYR A 89 36.63 -2.36 -7.76
CA TYR A 89 37.03 -3.43 -6.84
C TYR A 89 37.89 -4.47 -7.57
N LEU A 90 39.11 -4.68 -7.06
CA LEU A 90 40.00 -5.78 -7.43
C LEU A 90 40.51 -6.41 -6.13
N PRO A 91 40.54 -7.76 -5.98
CA PRO A 91 40.99 -8.41 -4.75
C PRO A 91 42.40 -7.99 -4.30
N ALA A 92 43.30 -7.70 -5.24
CA ALA A 92 44.65 -7.21 -4.95
C ALA A 92 44.69 -5.78 -4.36
N LEU A 93 43.65 -4.96 -4.56
CA LEU A 93 43.55 -3.60 -4.01
C LEU A 93 42.91 -3.59 -2.61
N GLU A 94 42.19 -4.65 -2.23
CA GLU A 94 41.61 -4.78 -0.89
C GLU A 94 42.69 -4.93 0.19
N GLU A 95 43.91 -5.39 -0.15
CA GLU A 95 45.04 -5.38 0.78
C GLU A 95 45.43 -3.95 1.21
N TYR A 96 45.26 -2.96 0.33
CA TYR A 96 45.75 -1.58 0.50
C TYR A 96 44.68 -0.56 0.92
N PHE A 97 43.39 -0.83 0.64
CA PHE A 97 42.31 0.12 0.87
C PHE A 97 41.13 -0.48 1.64
N LEU A 98 40.21 0.37 2.11
CA LEU A 98 38.89 -0.04 2.62
C LEU A 98 37.84 0.31 1.58
N TYR A 99 37.03 -0.67 1.19
CA TYR A 99 35.90 -0.48 0.30
C TYR A 99 34.61 -0.34 1.13
N PRO A 100 33.76 0.66 0.86
CA PRO A 100 32.40 0.70 1.39
C PRO A 100 31.56 -0.45 0.80
N SER A 101 30.50 -0.82 1.51
CA SER A 101 29.56 -1.88 1.08
C SER A 101 28.69 -1.46 -0.11
N TYR A 102 28.73 -0.19 -0.49
CA TYR A 102 27.97 0.41 -1.58
C TYR A 102 28.94 1.06 -2.56
N SER A 103 28.78 0.79 -3.85
CA SER A 103 29.41 1.57 -4.92
C SER A 103 28.81 2.97 -4.98
N TYR A 104 29.51 3.91 -5.62
CA TYR A 104 28.94 5.22 -5.95
C TYR A 104 28.68 5.42 -7.45
N GLY A 105 29.02 4.45 -8.30
CA GLY A 105 28.55 4.36 -9.69
C GLY A 105 29.04 3.08 -10.39
N THR A 106 28.80 2.97 -11.70
CA THR A 106 29.15 1.81 -12.55
C THR A 106 29.61 2.27 -13.95
N THR A 107 30.62 1.61 -14.52
CA THR A 107 31.13 1.79 -15.90
C THR A 107 30.72 0.61 -16.80
N TYR A 108 30.72 0.78 -18.12
CA TYR A 108 30.47 -0.32 -19.07
C TYR A 108 31.52 -0.36 -20.20
N THR A 109 31.74 -1.57 -20.74
CA THR A 109 32.44 -1.76 -22.01
C THR A 109 31.52 -1.34 -23.15
N SER A 110 32.01 -0.47 -24.05
CA SER A 110 31.23 0.09 -25.16
C SER A 110 31.85 -0.25 -26.51
N LEU A 111 31.04 -0.73 -27.46
CA LEU A 111 31.40 -0.83 -28.88
C LEU A 111 31.05 0.50 -29.57
N THR A 112 32.04 1.21 -30.10
CA THR A 112 31.89 2.56 -30.65
C THR A 112 32.28 2.65 -32.12
N VAL A 113 31.58 3.49 -32.87
CA VAL A 113 31.75 3.78 -34.30
C VAL A 113 31.87 5.29 -34.52
N LEU A 114 32.22 5.75 -35.73
CA LEU A 114 32.16 7.18 -36.05
C LEU A 114 30.73 7.74 -35.98
N GLU A 115 30.59 8.92 -35.40
CA GLU A 115 29.33 9.65 -35.19
C GLU A 115 28.45 9.66 -36.45
N ASP A 116 29.01 10.15 -37.56
CA ASP A 116 28.29 10.42 -38.82
C ASP A 116 27.92 9.17 -39.64
N SER A 117 28.30 7.95 -39.21
CA SER A 117 28.01 6.74 -39.99
C SER A 117 26.51 6.40 -39.96
N PRO A 118 25.78 6.41 -41.10
CA PRO A 118 24.37 6.03 -41.14
C PRO A 118 24.17 4.51 -41.22
N ARG A 119 25.25 3.73 -41.38
CA ARG A 119 25.19 2.28 -41.63
C ARG A 119 24.95 1.48 -40.34
N TRP A 120 25.59 1.89 -39.24
CA TRP A 120 25.64 1.10 -38.00
C TRP A 120 24.63 1.64 -36.99
N ALA A 121 23.37 1.21 -37.11
CA ALA A 121 22.34 1.54 -36.12
C ALA A 121 22.65 0.83 -34.79
N GLU A 122 22.33 1.45 -33.65
CA GLU A 122 22.44 0.81 -32.33
C GLU A 122 21.60 -0.48 -32.28
N GLU A 123 22.06 -1.53 -31.60
CA GLU A 123 21.45 -2.88 -31.49
C GLU A 123 20.77 -3.49 -32.73
N ASP A 124 21.22 -3.10 -33.92
CA ASP A 124 20.79 -3.72 -35.18
C ASP A 124 21.68 -4.92 -35.51
N PHE A 125 21.62 -5.95 -34.67
CA PHE A 125 22.49 -7.13 -34.74
C PHE A 125 22.52 -7.78 -36.15
N ALA A 126 21.43 -7.67 -36.92
CA ALA A 126 21.36 -8.16 -38.30
C ALA A 126 22.12 -7.28 -39.31
N SER A 127 22.18 -5.96 -39.13
CA SER A 127 23.04 -5.10 -39.98
C SER A 127 24.50 -5.08 -39.52
N TRP A 128 24.80 -5.58 -38.32
CA TRP A 128 26.16 -5.73 -37.78
C TRP A 128 26.88 -6.98 -38.25
N ASP A 129 26.22 -7.92 -38.94
CA ASP A 129 26.89 -9.14 -39.41
C ASP A 129 28.09 -8.80 -40.31
N GLY A 130 29.28 -9.21 -39.86
CA GLY A 130 30.57 -8.89 -40.48
C GLY A 130 31.14 -7.52 -40.12
N ILE A 131 30.70 -6.87 -39.04
CA ILE A 131 31.27 -5.60 -38.57
C ILE A 131 32.75 -5.78 -38.19
N ARG A 132 33.62 -4.88 -38.69
CA ARG A 132 35.07 -4.96 -38.47
C ARG A 132 35.45 -4.21 -37.19
N VAL A 133 35.78 -4.92 -36.13
CA VAL A 133 36.11 -4.36 -34.80
C VAL A 133 37.63 -4.30 -34.63
N ALA A 134 38.14 -3.10 -34.39
CA ALA A 134 39.54 -2.86 -34.04
C ALA A 134 39.83 -3.33 -32.60
N SER A 135 40.89 -4.12 -32.44
CA SER A 135 41.34 -4.69 -31.18
C SER A 135 42.79 -4.31 -30.88
N SER A 136 43.20 -4.42 -29.61
CA SER A 136 44.59 -4.25 -29.18
C SER A 136 44.86 -5.07 -27.91
N PRO A 137 46.12 -5.34 -27.53
CA PRO A 137 46.45 -6.20 -26.39
C PRO A 137 45.83 -5.76 -25.04
N LYS A 138 45.58 -4.45 -24.86
CA LYS A 138 44.92 -3.90 -23.65
C LYS A 138 43.40 -4.14 -23.62
N LEU A 139 42.79 -4.51 -24.74
CA LEU A 139 41.36 -4.75 -24.87
C LEU A 139 40.97 -6.23 -24.71
N THR A 140 41.93 -7.14 -24.50
CA THR A 140 41.71 -8.60 -24.44
C THR A 140 40.48 -9.01 -23.61
N GLN A 141 40.35 -8.53 -22.36
CA GLN A 141 39.20 -8.86 -21.51
C GLN A 141 37.87 -8.38 -22.11
N ARG A 142 37.87 -7.21 -22.74
CA ARG A 142 36.70 -6.62 -23.40
C ARG A 142 36.34 -7.30 -24.69
N MET A 143 37.32 -7.89 -25.37
CA MET A 143 37.09 -8.75 -26.54
C MET A 143 36.44 -10.08 -26.12
N GLU A 144 36.73 -10.61 -24.93
CA GLU A 144 35.98 -11.73 -24.35
C GLU A 144 34.54 -11.32 -24.00
N ASP A 145 34.36 -10.16 -23.39
CA ASP A 145 33.03 -9.59 -23.10
C ASP A 145 32.21 -9.40 -24.40
N LEU A 146 32.84 -8.87 -25.46
CA LEU A 146 32.23 -8.71 -26.78
C LEU A 146 31.90 -10.08 -27.39
N ALA A 147 32.77 -11.08 -27.26
CA ALA A 147 32.51 -12.43 -27.74
C ALA A 147 31.32 -13.07 -27.01
N GLN A 148 31.15 -12.80 -25.70
CA GLN A 148 29.96 -13.22 -24.96
C GLN A 148 28.71 -12.46 -25.42
N TYR A 149 28.80 -11.14 -25.57
CA TYR A 149 27.69 -10.30 -26.02
C TYR A 149 27.23 -10.66 -27.44
N ALA A 150 28.14 -10.90 -28.37
CA ALA A 150 27.83 -11.34 -29.74
C ALA A 150 27.17 -12.72 -29.79
N ARG A 151 27.62 -13.68 -28.94
CA ARG A 151 26.96 -14.99 -28.82
C ARG A 151 25.52 -14.88 -28.29
N LEU A 152 25.28 -14.00 -27.34
CA LEU A 152 23.94 -13.77 -26.75
C LEU A 152 22.98 -13.06 -27.71
N ASN A 153 23.49 -12.16 -28.55
CA ASN A 153 22.69 -11.35 -29.48
C ASN A 153 22.74 -11.83 -30.94
N HIS A 154 23.39 -12.97 -31.20
CA HIS A 154 23.41 -13.67 -32.49
C HIS A 154 23.93 -12.86 -33.71
N PHE A 155 24.97 -12.04 -33.53
CA PHE A 155 25.69 -11.40 -34.66
C PHE A 155 27.13 -11.89 -34.80
N THR A 156 27.67 -11.74 -36.00
CA THR A 156 29.06 -12.06 -36.36
C THR A 156 29.90 -10.79 -36.54
N TYR A 157 31.18 -10.85 -36.20
CA TYR A 157 32.11 -9.72 -36.33
C TYR A 157 33.50 -10.22 -36.75
N GLU A 158 34.24 -9.37 -37.45
CA GLU A 158 35.63 -9.61 -37.82
C GLU A 158 36.55 -8.78 -36.92
N VAL A 159 37.56 -9.41 -36.32
CA VAL A 159 38.54 -8.68 -35.49
C VAL A 159 39.73 -8.25 -36.34
N ILE A 160 40.05 -6.96 -36.29
CA ILE A 160 41.28 -6.42 -36.87
C ILE A 160 42.20 -6.02 -35.71
N GLU A 161 43.29 -6.76 -35.52
CA GLU A 161 44.25 -6.54 -34.44
C GLU A 161 45.26 -5.43 -34.77
N TYR A 162 45.41 -4.48 -33.86
CA TYR A 162 46.36 -3.37 -33.96
C TYR A 162 47.39 -3.39 -32.80
N PRO A 163 48.64 -2.94 -33.01
CA PRO A 163 49.69 -2.95 -31.98
C PRO A 163 49.35 -2.11 -30.74
N SER A 164 48.59 -1.03 -30.93
CA SER A 164 48.24 -0.05 -29.90
C SER A 164 46.79 0.40 -30.01
N THR A 165 46.22 0.88 -28.90
CA THR A 165 44.86 1.43 -28.89
C THR A 165 44.74 2.72 -29.72
N GLU A 166 45.81 3.51 -29.86
CA GLU A 166 45.82 4.72 -30.71
C GLU A 166 45.71 4.37 -32.20
N GLU A 167 46.42 3.34 -32.66
CA GLU A 167 46.31 2.85 -34.05
C GLU A 167 44.93 2.28 -34.33
N ALA A 168 44.37 1.49 -33.39
CA ALA A 168 43.01 0.97 -33.47
C ALA A 168 41.96 2.08 -33.61
N LEU A 169 42.09 3.17 -32.83
CA LEU A 169 41.22 4.35 -32.91
C LEU A 169 41.33 5.06 -34.26
N ASN A 170 42.55 5.20 -34.79
CA ASN A 170 42.76 5.87 -36.07
C ASN A 170 42.20 5.08 -37.26
N ALA A 171 42.27 3.75 -37.22
CA ALA A 171 41.69 2.88 -38.25
C ALA A 171 40.17 3.01 -38.37
N VAL A 172 39.46 3.25 -37.27
CA VAL A 172 38.02 3.54 -37.32
C VAL A 172 37.76 4.93 -37.93
N ARG A 173 38.62 5.91 -37.66
CA ARG A 173 38.55 7.26 -38.29
C ARG A 173 38.79 7.26 -39.79
N THR A 174 39.59 6.33 -40.32
CA THR A 174 39.85 6.20 -41.77
C THR A 174 38.88 5.25 -42.48
N GLY A 175 38.04 4.51 -41.74
CA GLY A 175 37.11 3.50 -42.29
C GLY A 175 37.76 2.14 -42.61
N GLU A 176 39.00 1.93 -42.18
CA GLU A 176 39.70 0.64 -42.27
C GLU A 176 39.10 -0.39 -41.31
N ALA A 177 38.69 0.06 -40.13
CA ALA A 177 37.80 -0.66 -39.23
C ALA A 177 36.46 0.09 -39.12
N ASP A 178 35.41 -0.61 -38.70
CA ASP A 178 34.07 -0.04 -38.53
C ASP A 178 33.79 0.39 -37.08
N ALA A 179 34.38 -0.31 -36.10
CA ALA A 179 34.15 -0.09 -34.67
C ALA A 179 35.39 -0.37 -33.78
N ILE A 180 35.35 0.03 -32.51
CA ILE A 180 36.37 -0.26 -31.47
C ILE A 180 35.73 -0.38 -30.07
N LEU A 181 36.40 -1.05 -29.11
CA LEU A 181 35.96 -1.11 -27.71
C LEU A 181 36.56 0.01 -26.82
N GLN A 182 35.73 0.73 -26.07
CA GLN A 182 36.09 1.83 -25.14
C GLN A 182 35.36 1.69 -23.78
N VAL A 183 35.67 2.55 -22.79
CA VAL A 183 34.80 2.77 -21.61
C VAL A 183 33.77 3.83 -22.01
N ASP A 184 32.50 3.66 -21.66
CA ASP A 184 31.49 4.70 -21.91
C ASP A 184 31.80 6.03 -21.23
N MET A 185 32.18 6.03 -19.96
CA MET A 185 32.60 7.23 -19.23
C MET A 185 33.89 7.90 -19.76
N ALA A 186 34.53 7.36 -20.80
CA ALA A 186 35.76 7.91 -21.39
C ALA A 186 35.81 7.77 -22.93
N ILE A 187 34.66 7.90 -23.61
CA ILE A 187 34.59 7.90 -25.07
C ILE A 187 35.29 9.14 -25.65
N MET A 188 36.06 8.96 -26.72
CA MET A 188 36.68 10.06 -27.46
C MET A 188 35.70 10.82 -28.37
N ASP A 189 35.95 12.12 -28.54
CA ASP A 189 35.23 12.99 -29.48
C ASP A 189 35.15 12.40 -30.90
N ASN A 190 33.98 12.59 -31.54
CA ASN A 190 33.56 12.09 -32.86
C ASN A 190 33.27 10.57 -32.94
N PHE A 191 33.14 9.88 -31.81
CA PHE A 191 32.65 8.51 -31.73
C PHE A 191 31.32 8.43 -30.99
N ARG A 192 30.40 7.61 -31.51
CA ARG A 192 29.17 7.20 -30.81
C ARG A 192 29.19 5.72 -30.47
N THR A 193 28.50 5.37 -29.40
CA THR A 193 28.31 3.97 -28.99
C THR A 193 27.21 3.31 -29.82
N ILE A 194 27.39 2.03 -30.16
CA ILE A 194 26.36 1.16 -30.77
C ILE A 194 25.99 -0.04 -29.88
N ALA A 195 26.81 -0.38 -28.87
CA ALA A 195 26.49 -1.37 -27.84
C ALA A 195 27.18 -1.03 -26.52
N ARG A 196 26.52 -1.28 -25.37
CA ARG A 196 27.11 -1.26 -24.03
C ARG A 196 26.90 -2.60 -23.34
N PHE A 197 27.91 -3.13 -22.66
CA PHE A 197 27.88 -4.42 -21.98
C PHE A 197 28.95 -4.51 -20.86
N ALA A 198 28.92 -5.57 -20.06
CA ALA A 198 29.85 -5.82 -18.95
C ALA A 198 29.95 -4.67 -17.91
N PRO A 199 28.90 -4.44 -17.09
CA PRO A 199 28.93 -3.44 -16.01
C PRO A 199 30.01 -3.73 -14.96
N THR A 200 30.77 -2.70 -14.58
CA THR A 200 31.82 -2.75 -13.55
C THR A 200 31.65 -1.63 -12.52
N PRO A 201 31.36 -1.94 -11.24
CA PRO A 201 31.11 -0.94 -10.20
C PRO A 201 32.40 -0.27 -9.70
N TYR A 202 32.29 1.03 -9.37
CA TYR A 202 33.39 1.82 -8.79
C TYR A 202 33.00 2.48 -7.45
N TYR A 203 34.01 2.69 -6.61
CA TYR A 203 33.85 2.95 -5.18
C TYR A 203 34.64 4.19 -4.73
N PHE A 204 34.14 4.83 -3.67
CA PHE A 204 34.95 5.73 -2.84
C PHE A 204 35.76 4.86 -1.88
N VAL A 205 37.03 4.62 -2.19
CA VAL A 205 37.93 3.87 -1.31
C VAL A 205 38.51 4.77 -0.24
N LEU A 206 38.67 4.22 0.97
CA LEU A 206 39.28 4.91 2.11
C LEU A 206 40.68 4.36 2.40
N TYR A 207 41.54 5.20 3.00
CA TYR A 207 42.84 4.78 3.51
C TYR A 207 42.70 3.65 4.56
N LYS A 208 43.53 2.60 4.47
CA LYS A 208 43.45 1.41 5.34
C LYS A 208 43.47 1.71 6.84
N GLY A 209 44.20 2.76 7.24
CA GLY A 209 44.30 3.18 8.64
C GLY A 209 43.05 3.89 9.18
N ASN A 210 42.15 4.39 8.33
CA ASN A 210 41.05 5.26 8.72
C ASN A 210 39.70 4.52 8.83
N GLN A 211 39.68 3.39 9.54
CA GLN A 211 38.47 2.56 9.74
C GLN A 211 37.30 3.33 10.37
N SER A 212 37.58 4.40 11.13
CA SER A 212 36.60 5.31 11.72
C SER A 212 35.69 5.98 10.70
N LEU A 213 36.11 6.17 9.45
CA LEU A 213 35.27 6.77 8.41
C LEU A 213 34.37 5.75 7.70
N LEU A 214 34.70 4.45 7.75
CA LEU A 214 34.00 3.41 6.99
C LEU A 214 32.54 3.19 7.45
N GLN A 215 32.30 3.16 8.76
CA GLN A 215 30.93 2.98 9.28
C GLN A 215 30.04 4.23 9.04
N PRO A 216 30.50 5.47 9.27
CA PRO A 216 29.78 6.66 8.83
C PRO A 216 29.53 6.69 7.32
N LEU A 217 30.53 6.38 6.48
CA LEU A 217 30.38 6.32 5.02
C LEU A 217 29.30 5.32 4.61
N ASN A 218 29.35 4.08 5.10
CA ASN A 218 28.33 3.07 4.83
C ASN A 218 26.94 3.49 5.32
N THR A 219 26.85 4.11 6.49
CA THR A 219 25.56 4.59 7.05
C THR A 219 24.99 5.73 6.21
N ALA A 220 25.83 6.68 5.81
CA ALA A 220 25.45 7.81 4.99
C ALA A 220 25.07 7.39 3.57
N MET A 221 25.87 6.54 2.90
CA MET A 221 25.52 5.98 1.59
C MET A 221 24.24 5.13 1.64
N TYR A 222 24.00 4.36 2.71
CA TYR A 222 22.75 3.62 2.92
C TYR A 222 21.54 4.53 3.16
N GLN A 223 21.67 5.60 3.96
CA GLN A 223 20.59 6.57 4.14
C GLN A 223 20.34 7.35 2.84
N MET A 224 21.40 7.76 2.15
CA MET A 224 21.33 8.51 0.91
C MET A 224 20.73 7.69 -0.24
N SER A 225 21.08 6.41 -0.38
CA SER A 225 20.43 5.49 -1.34
C SER A 225 18.98 5.15 -1.01
N ARG A 226 18.54 5.38 0.23
CA ARG A 226 17.11 5.25 0.61
C ARG A 226 16.32 6.54 0.43
N VAL A 227 16.95 7.70 0.53
CA VAL A 227 16.30 9.00 0.29
C VAL A 227 16.37 9.41 -1.19
N TYR A 228 17.43 9.01 -1.88
CA TYR A 228 17.71 9.27 -3.28
C TYR A 228 18.12 7.96 -4.01
N PRO A 229 17.17 7.02 -4.22
CA PRO A 229 17.46 5.72 -4.83
C PRO A 229 17.98 5.81 -6.26
N TYR A 230 17.72 6.91 -6.96
CA TYR A 230 18.13 7.12 -8.36
C TYR A 230 19.38 8.00 -8.52
N LEU A 231 19.97 8.51 -7.43
CA LEU A 231 21.08 9.46 -7.47
C LEU A 231 22.25 9.02 -8.36
N GLN A 232 22.60 7.73 -8.34
CA GLN A 232 23.69 7.21 -9.18
C GLN A 232 23.32 7.23 -10.66
N THR A 233 22.09 6.86 -11.01
CA THR A 233 21.59 6.90 -12.39
C THR A 233 21.39 8.34 -12.86
N GLU A 234 20.79 9.20 -12.05
CA GLU A 234 20.57 10.63 -12.37
C GLU A 234 21.89 11.36 -12.64
N LEU A 235 22.89 11.20 -11.77
CA LEU A 235 24.22 11.76 -12.00
C LEU A 235 24.92 11.09 -13.20
N TYR A 236 24.70 9.80 -13.44
CA TYR A 236 25.33 9.11 -14.56
C TYR A 236 24.82 9.63 -15.90
N ASP A 237 23.51 9.79 -15.99
CA ASP A 237 22.83 10.29 -17.17
C ASP A 237 23.19 11.78 -17.41
N GLN A 238 23.29 12.58 -16.34
CA GLN A 238 23.73 13.98 -16.36
C GLN A 238 25.14 14.16 -16.95
N TYR A 239 26.08 13.24 -16.67
CA TYR A 239 27.50 13.44 -16.99
C TYR A 239 28.04 12.58 -18.16
N PHE A 240 27.40 11.46 -18.52
CA PHE A 240 27.94 10.51 -19.51
C PHE A 240 26.97 10.12 -20.64
N TYR A 241 25.70 10.53 -20.59
CA TYR A 241 24.71 10.18 -21.60
C TYR A 241 24.49 11.31 -22.61
N SER A 242 25.41 11.42 -23.58
CA SER A 242 25.19 12.24 -24.79
C SER A 242 24.35 11.47 -25.81
N THR A 243 23.55 12.19 -26.60
CA THR A 243 22.37 11.60 -27.23
C THR A 243 22.35 11.78 -28.75
N GLY A 244 22.47 10.66 -29.47
CA GLY A 244 22.59 10.60 -30.94
C GLY A 244 21.28 10.78 -31.71
N ARG A 245 21.38 10.70 -33.05
CA ARG A 245 20.27 10.88 -33.99
C ARG A 245 19.76 9.55 -34.54
N PHE A 246 18.44 9.33 -34.56
CA PHE A 246 17.85 8.13 -35.19
C PHE A 246 18.18 8.01 -36.69
N VAL A 247 18.48 6.78 -37.12
CA VAL A 247 18.62 6.40 -38.53
C VAL A 247 17.93 5.05 -38.75
N ILE A 248 17.08 4.97 -39.77
CA ILE A 248 16.36 3.75 -40.19
C ILE A 248 16.87 3.26 -41.55
N SER A 249 17.08 1.95 -41.68
CA SER A 249 17.59 1.34 -42.92
C SER A 249 16.55 1.31 -44.04
N GLU A 250 16.97 1.23 -45.30
CA GLU A 250 16.05 1.11 -46.44
C GLU A 250 15.25 -0.21 -46.42
N GLN A 251 15.82 -1.28 -45.86
CA GLN A 251 15.11 -2.55 -45.69
C GLN A 251 13.99 -2.43 -44.64
N ASP A 252 14.26 -1.75 -43.51
CA ASP A 252 13.28 -1.51 -42.47
C ASP A 252 12.16 -0.57 -42.95
N LYS A 253 12.47 0.44 -43.77
CA LYS A 253 11.46 1.31 -44.41
C LYS A 253 10.51 0.52 -45.31
N GLN A 254 11.03 -0.38 -46.16
CA GLN A 254 10.17 -1.21 -47.02
C GLN A 254 9.31 -2.16 -46.18
N TYR A 255 9.90 -2.81 -45.17
CA TYR A 255 9.18 -3.66 -44.23
C TYR A 255 8.03 -2.91 -43.53
N ILE A 256 8.25 -1.67 -43.08
CA ILE A 256 7.21 -0.83 -42.48
C ILE A 256 6.09 -0.47 -43.47
N GLN A 257 6.40 -0.25 -44.75
CA GLN A 257 5.38 -0.01 -45.78
C GLN A 257 4.54 -1.26 -46.04
N ASP A 258 5.17 -2.45 -46.04
CA ASP A 258 4.50 -3.72 -46.29
C ASP A 258 3.59 -4.16 -45.12
N LEU A 259 3.84 -3.67 -43.89
CA LEU A 259 2.97 -3.88 -42.72
C LEU A 259 1.60 -3.19 -42.83
N GLY A 260 1.49 -2.10 -43.60
CA GLY A 260 0.28 -1.30 -43.69
C GLY A 260 -0.05 -0.52 -42.40
N THR A 261 -1.33 -0.22 -42.18
CA THR A 261 -1.81 0.52 -41.00
C THR A 261 -1.99 -0.40 -39.80
N LEU A 262 -1.19 -0.21 -38.74
CA LEU A 262 -1.29 -0.97 -37.50
C LEU A 262 -2.33 -0.40 -36.54
N ARG A 263 -3.05 -1.26 -35.81
CA ARG A 263 -3.97 -0.85 -34.73
C ARG A 263 -3.21 -0.72 -33.42
N VAL A 264 -3.07 0.52 -32.95
CA VAL A 264 -2.32 0.82 -31.73
C VAL A 264 -3.29 1.10 -30.59
N ALA A 265 -3.29 0.25 -29.57
CA ALA A 265 -4.06 0.44 -28.35
C ALA A 265 -3.44 1.54 -27.48
N PHE A 266 -4.25 2.55 -27.16
CA PHE A 266 -3.97 3.56 -26.15
C PHE A 266 -4.95 3.40 -24.99
N CYS A 267 -4.42 3.32 -23.77
CA CYS A 267 -5.22 3.19 -22.57
C CYS A 267 -5.72 4.57 -22.14
N ASP A 268 -7.04 4.76 -22.06
CA ASP A 268 -7.59 6.00 -21.53
C ASP A 268 -7.31 6.13 -20.00
N GLY A 269 -7.39 7.35 -19.48
CA GLY A 269 -7.33 7.61 -18.04
C GLY A 269 -5.92 7.67 -17.42
N ASN A 270 -4.83 7.79 -18.19
CA ASN A 270 -3.48 8.02 -17.66
C ASN A 270 -2.88 9.34 -18.15
N ALA A 271 -3.66 10.43 -18.17
CA ALA A 271 -3.08 11.74 -18.43
C ALA A 271 -2.02 12.04 -17.34
N PRO A 272 -0.80 12.50 -17.70
CA PRO A 272 -0.43 13.07 -18.98
C PRO A 272 0.22 12.07 -19.95
N LEU A 273 0.45 10.82 -19.55
CA LEU A 273 1.07 9.79 -20.40
C LEU A 273 0.18 9.38 -21.59
N GLN A 274 -1.09 9.07 -21.35
CA GLN A 274 -2.08 8.75 -22.38
C GLN A 274 -3.51 8.96 -21.88
N CYS A 275 -4.33 9.65 -22.66
CA CYS A 275 -5.75 9.87 -22.37
C CYS A 275 -6.52 10.18 -23.66
N VAL A 276 -7.84 10.08 -23.61
CA VAL A 276 -8.72 10.43 -24.73
C VAL A 276 -9.45 11.73 -24.41
N ARG A 277 -9.45 12.68 -25.36
CA ARG A 277 -10.27 13.90 -25.28
C ARG A 277 -10.97 14.11 -26.61
N ASN A 278 -12.29 14.29 -26.57
CA ASN A 278 -13.15 14.49 -27.74
C ASN A 278 -13.07 13.37 -28.82
N GLY A 279 -12.62 12.17 -28.45
CA GLY A 279 -12.39 11.05 -29.36
C GLY A 279 -10.98 10.95 -29.94
N GLU A 280 -10.10 11.91 -29.66
CA GLU A 280 -8.69 11.89 -30.06
C GLU A 280 -7.79 11.46 -28.89
N VAL A 281 -6.72 10.71 -29.19
CA VAL A 281 -5.72 10.30 -28.21
C VAL A 281 -4.73 11.45 -27.98
N GLN A 282 -4.44 11.75 -26.72
CA GLN A 282 -3.54 12.82 -26.29
C GLN A 282 -2.63 12.34 -25.14
N GLY A 283 -1.48 12.99 -24.99
CA GLY A 283 -0.51 12.70 -23.94
C GLY A 283 0.87 12.36 -24.49
N MET A 284 1.80 12.01 -23.60
CA MET A 284 3.18 11.66 -23.97
C MET A 284 3.23 10.54 -25.02
N ALA A 285 2.45 9.47 -24.85
CA ALA A 285 2.43 8.32 -25.77
C ALA A 285 1.95 8.72 -27.18
N ALA A 286 0.96 9.62 -27.28
CA ALA A 286 0.50 10.13 -28.58
C ALA A 286 1.61 10.95 -29.28
N ILE A 287 2.23 11.89 -28.56
CA ILE A 287 3.35 12.71 -29.05
C ILE A 287 4.53 11.82 -29.46
N TYR A 288 4.78 10.76 -28.69
CA TYR A 288 5.84 9.79 -28.97
C TYR A 288 5.54 8.95 -30.21
N PHE A 289 4.30 8.45 -30.37
CA PHE A 289 3.88 7.70 -31.55
C PHE A 289 3.80 8.56 -32.82
N GLU A 290 3.42 9.83 -32.73
CA GLU A 290 3.56 10.80 -33.84
C GLU A 290 5.02 10.95 -34.27
N ALA A 291 5.94 11.18 -33.33
CA ALA A 291 7.36 11.36 -33.62
C ALA A 291 8.05 10.06 -34.11
N LEU A 292 7.57 8.90 -33.66
CA LEU A 292 7.98 7.57 -34.12
C LEU A 292 7.48 7.33 -35.55
N ALA A 293 6.22 7.61 -35.84
CA ALA A 293 5.63 7.49 -37.17
C ALA A 293 6.33 8.41 -38.18
N GLU A 294 6.62 9.66 -37.82
CA GLU A 294 7.40 10.59 -38.64
C GLU A 294 8.81 10.07 -38.94
N ALA A 295 9.49 9.49 -37.94
CA ALA A 295 10.86 9.03 -38.06
C ALA A 295 11.03 7.67 -38.77
N THR A 296 9.99 6.82 -38.74
CA THR A 296 10.02 5.44 -39.29
C THR A 296 9.18 5.28 -40.56
N GLY A 297 8.22 6.16 -40.81
CA GLY A 297 7.22 6.04 -41.88
C GLY A 297 5.96 5.24 -41.49
N LEU A 298 5.91 4.71 -40.26
CA LEU A 298 4.84 3.83 -39.78
C LEU A 298 3.45 4.49 -39.86
N GLN A 299 2.48 3.76 -40.40
CA GLN A 299 1.06 4.16 -40.39
C GLN A 299 0.34 3.43 -39.25
N TYR A 300 -0.49 4.15 -38.49
CA TYR A 300 -1.27 3.54 -37.42
C TYR A 300 -2.68 4.16 -37.28
N GLU A 301 -3.62 3.37 -36.77
CA GLU A 301 -4.91 3.84 -36.29
C GLU A 301 -5.02 3.65 -34.76
N PRO A 302 -5.47 4.67 -34.01
CA PRO A 302 -5.60 4.58 -32.56
C PRO A 302 -6.86 3.77 -32.16
N VAL A 303 -6.65 2.70 -31.40
CA VAL A 303 -7.71 1.94 -30.74
C VAL A 303 -7.77 2.33 -29.27
N ILE A 304 -8.94 2.72 -28.79
CA ILE A 304 -9.13 3.15 -27.39
C ILE A 304 -9.46 1.92 -26.54
N VAL A 305 -8.62 1.64 -25.54
CA VAL A 305 -8.82 0.57 -24.56
C VAL A 305 -8.94 1.12 -23.14
N GLN A 306 -9.63 0.41 -22.26
CA GLN A 306 -9.88 0.84 -20.88
C GLN A 306 -8.72 0.54 -19.92
N SER A 307 -7.85 -0.41 -20.28
CA SER A 307 -6.64 -0.75 -19.53
C SER A 307 -5.66 -1.52 -20.42
N CYS A 308 -4.43 -1.71 -19.94
CA CYS A 308 -3.45 -2.56 -20.60
C CYS A 308 -3.97 -4.00 -20.69
N ALA A 309 -4.69 -4.49 -19.68
CA ALA A 309 -5.32 -5.82 -19.71
C ALA A 309 -6.39 -5.95 -20.81
N ASP A 310 -7.23 -4.93 -21.01
CA ASP A 310 -8.17 -4.85 -22.16
C ASP A 310 -7.41 -4.83 -23.50
N GLY A 311 -6.29 -4.09 -23.56
CA GLY A 311 -5.36 -4.14 -24.71
C GLY A 311 -4.80 -5.54 -24.99
N VAL A 312 -4.36 -6.27 -23.97
CA VAL A 312 -3.87 -7.66 -24.09
C VAL A 312 -4.98 -8.60 -24.56
N GLU A 313 -6.19 -8.50 -24.01
CA GLU A 313 -7.35 -9.31 -24.40
C GLU A 313 -7.75 -9.05 -25.87
N ARG A 314 -7.70 -7.80 -26.33
CA ARG A 314 -7.96 -7.44 -27.72
C ARG A 314 -6.86 -7.86 -28.70
N ILE A 315 -5.61 -7.88 -28.26
CA ILE A 315 -4.52 -8.51 -29.02
C ILE A 315 -4.80 -10.00 -29.24
N GLN A 316 -5.26 -10.72 -28.20
CA GLN A 316 -5.63 -12.14 -28.34
C GLN A 316 -6.84 -12.36 -29.27
N ARG A 317 -7.72 -11.37 -29.42
CA ARG A 317 -8.82 -11.36 -30.40
C ARG A 317 -8.40 -10.92 -31.81
N GLY A 318 -7.16 -10.48 -32.00
CA GLY A 318 -6.67 -9.92 -33.27
C GLY A 318 -7.28 -8.56 -33.62
N GLU A 319 -7.79 -7.81 -32.63
CA GLU A 319 -8.39 -6.48 -32.78
C GLU A 319 -7.36 -5.34 -32.66
N VAL A 320 -6.19 -5.62 -32.10
CA VAL A 320 -5.10 -4.69 -31.80
C VAL A 320 -3.78 -5.33 -32.20
N ASP A 321 -2.84 -4.54 -32.68
CA ASP A 321 -1.51 -4.99 -33.14
C ASP A 321 -0.39 -4.52 -32.17
N LEU A 322 -0.50 -3.33 -31.60
CA LEU A 322 0.47 -2.75 -30.63
C LEU A 322 -0.24 -2.18 -29.39
N ILE A 323 0.45 -2.10 -28.24
CA ILE A 323 0.04 -1.28 -27.08
C ILE A 323 1.03 -0.13 -26.92
N ALA A 324 0.58 1.12 -26.97
CA ALA A 324 1.48 2.27 -27.05
C ALA A 324 2.32 2.52 -25.80
N CYS A 325 1.70 2.41 -24.62
CA CYS A 325 2.29 2.83 -23.35
C CYS A 325 1.89 1.80 -22.28
N ALA A 326 2.57 0.66 -22.32
CA ALA A 326 2.40 -0.42 -21.38
C ALA A 326 3.40 -0.27 -20.22
N ALA A 327 2.88 -0.24 -18.99
CA ALA A 327 3.70 -0.22 -17.79
C ALA A 327 4.26 -1.62 -17.49
N SER A 328 5.56 -1.69 -17.18
CA SER A 328 6.24 -2.93 -16.77
C SER A 328 7.24 -2.66 -15.64
N THR A 329 7.50 -3.69 -14.83
CA THR A 329 8.55 -3.70 -13.80
C THR A 329 9.87 -4.29 -14.31
N SER A 330 9.88 -4.87 -15.52
CA SER A 330 11.10 -5.24 -16.25
C SER A 330 10.89 -5.05 -17.76
N SER A 331 11.90 -4.50 -18.42
CA SER A 331 11.87 -4.16 -19.84
C SER A 331 11.91 -5.37 -20.78
N TYR A 332 12.26 -6.56 -20.28
CA TYR A 332 12.49 -7.77 -21.07
C TYR A 332 11.38 -8.82 -20.96
N ILE A 333 10.21 -8.47 -20.41
CA ILE A 333 9.12 -9.43 -20.19
C ILE A 333 8.42 -9.74 -21.53
N THR A 334 8.06 -11.02 -21.75
CA THR A 334 7.05 -11.43 -22.72
C THR A 334 5.81 -11.92 -21.97
N VAL A 335 4.65 -11.31 -22.18
CA VAL A 335 3.38 -11.68 -21.50
C VAL A 335 2.34 -12.06 -22.55
N GLY A 336 1.78 -13.27 -22.45
CA GLY A 336 0.59 -13.66 -23.23
C GLY A 336 0.73 -13.56 -24.76
N GLY A 337 1.96 -13.68 -25.30
CA GLY A 337 2.24 -13.52 -26.73
C GLY A 337 2.57 -12.08 -27.17
N ILE A 338 2.83 -11.18 -26.22
CA ILE A 338 3.25 -9.79 -26.44
C ILE A 338 4.68 -9.61 -25.95
N GLN A 339 5.55 -9.05 -26.79
CA GLN A 339 6.92 -8.68 -26.46
C GLN A 339 6.99 -7.19 -26.17
N PHE A 340 7.66 -6.77 -25.09
CA PHE A 340 7.84 -5.35 -24.78
C PHE A 340 9.15 -4.81 -25.36
N THR A 341 9.14 -3.55 -25.79
CA THR A 341 10.35 -2.80 -26.13
C THR A 341 11.15 -2.44 -24.88
N TYR A 342 12.33 -1.85 -25.07
CA TYR A 342 12.94 -0.98 -24.06
C TYR A 342 11.96 0.10 -23.58
N PRO A 343 12.09 0.57 -22.33
CA PRO A 343 11.33 1.72 -21.87
C PRO A 343 11.75 2.94 -22.67
N TYR A 344 10.76 3.63 -23.22
CA TYR A 344 10.97 4.95 -23.80
C TYR A 344 10.68 6.07 -22.81
N PHE A 345 10.19 5.71 -21.62
CA PHE A 345 9.98 6.59 -20.50
C PHE A 345 10.06 5.76 -19.22
N ASN A 346 10.79 6.25 -18.23
CA ASN A 346 10.79 5.68 -16.87
C ASN A 346 10.08 6.68 -15.94
N GLY A 347 9.34 6.15 -14.98
CA GLY A 347 8.77 6.93 -13.89
C GLY A 347 8.64 6.10 -12.63
N SER A 348 8.26 6.74 -11.54
CA SER A 348 7.91 6.02 -10.31
C SER A 348 6.42 5.65 -10.31
N SER A 349 6.11 4.58 -9.61
CA SER A 349 4.75 4.30 -9.13
C SER A 349 4.67 4.48 -7.63
N VAL A 350 3.51 4.94 -7.17
CA VAL A 350 3.19 5.16 -5.77
C VAL A 350 1.91 4.40 -5.43
N VAL A 351 1.80 3.89 -4.21
CA VAL A 351 0.52 3.40 -3.71
C VAL A 351 -0.33 4.61 -3.35
N VAL A 352 -1.52 4.68 -3.94
CA VAL A 352 -2.57 5.60 -3.52
C VAL A 352 -3.58 4.82 -2.69
N LEU A 353 -3.81 5.30 -1.48
CA LEU A 353 -4.75 4.74 -0.53
C LEU A 353 -6.09 5.47 -0.66
N GLY A 354 -7.17 4.70 -0.68
CA GLY A 354 -8.52 5.20 -0.44
C GLY A 354 -8.68 5.64 1.02
N PRO A 355 -9.70 6.45 1.35
CA PRO A 355 -9.87 7.02 2.68
C PRO A 355 -10.03 5.97 3.80
N SER A 356 -10.45 4.75 3.46
CA SER A 356 -10.65 3.65 4.42
C SER A 356 -9.37 2.88 4.78
N ILE A 357 -8.19 3.23 4.26
CA ILE A 357 -6.92 2.55 4.55
C ILE A 357 -5.84 3.58 4.87
N SER A 358 -5.28 3.51 6.08
CA SER A 358 -4.23 4.42 6.58
C SER A 358 -2.81 3.96 6.29
N THR A 359 -2.58 2.69 5.94
CA THR A 359 -1.27 2.10 5.66
C THR A 359 -1.36 1.10 4.49
N PRO A 360 -0.41 1.07 3.55
CA PRO A 360 -0.44 0.09 2.45
C PRO A 360 -0.46 -1.35 2.99
N PRO A 361 -1.26 -2.26 2.42
CA PRO A 361 -1.17 -3.68 2.74
C PRO A 361 0.11 -4.31 2.16
N ASP A 362 0.67 -5.28 2.87
CA ASP A 362 1.88 -6.02 2.48
C ASP A 362 1.65 -7.15 1.44
N ASP A 363 0.39 -7.46 1.05
CA ASP A 363 0.07 -8.45 0.01
C ASP A 363 0.39 -7.92 -1.40
N GLU A 364 1.08 -8.74 -2.20
CA GLU A 364 1.46 -8.43 -3.59
C GLU A 364 0.26 -8.04 -4.47
N ASP A 365 -0.90 -8.68 -4.28
CA ASP A 365 -2.10 -8.42 -5.10
C ASP A 365 -2.67 -7.01 -4.82
N SER A 366 -2.58 -6.53 -3.58
CA SER A 366 -2.91 -5.15 -3.19
C SER A 366 -1.89 -4.10 -3.66
N GLN A 367 -0.67 -4.52 -4.00
CA GLN A 367 0.36 -3.64 -4.58
C GLN A 367 0.44 -3.73 -6.12
N ARG A 368 -0.51 -4.42 -6.76
CA ARG A 368 -0.60 -4.55 -8.22
C ARG A 368 -0.68 -3.18 -8.91
N PHE A 369 0.14 -2.99 -9.95
CA PHE A 369 0.12 -1.77 -10.76
C PHE A 369 -1.13 -1.73 -11.65
N TYR A 370 -1.82 -0.58 -11.67
CA TYR A 370 -2.98 -0.35 -12.54
C TYR A 370 -2.70 0.71 -13.61
N SER A 371 -2.94 0.35 -14.86
CA SER A 371 -2.73 1.19 -16.04
C SER A 371 -3.97 2.02 -16.44
N ASN A 372 -4.80 2.44 -15.49
CA ASN A 372 -5.85 3.44 -15.72
C ASN A 372 -6.01 4.25 -14.43
N THR A 373 -5.17 5.26 -14.32
CA THR A 373 -5.04 6.08 -13.11
C THR A 373 -6.35 6.79 -12.77
N GLN A 374 -7.06 7.35 -13.74
CA GLN A 374 -8.33 8.05 -13.52
C GLN A 374 -9.44 7.11 -13.04
N ALA A 375 -9.54 5.90 -13.60
CA ALA A 375 -10.52 4.91 -13.13
C ALA A 375 -10.18 4.47 -11.71
N VAL A 376 -8.91 4.15 -11.42
CA VAL A 376 -8.51 3.65 -10.10
C VAL A 376 -8.59 4.73 -9.03
N LEU A 377 -8.15 5.96 -9.30
CA LEU A 377 -8.36 7.09 -8.38
C LEU A 377 -9.86 7.31 -8.11
N ASN A 378 -10.73 7.13 -9.10
CA ASN A 378 -12.17 7.18 -8.87
C ASN A 378 -12.67 6.02 -7.99
N ASN A 379 -12.21 4.79 -8.22
CA ASN A 379 -12.61 3.61 -7.45
C ASN A 379 -12.08 3.65 -6.00
N LEU A 380 -10.87 4.16 -5.79
CA LEU A 380 -10.30 4.44 -4.47
C LEU A 380 -11.14 5.52 -3.76
N ARG A 381 -11.53 6.59 -4.46
CA ARG A 381 -12.36 7.67 -3.94
C ARG A 381 -13.79 7.24 -3.62
N THR A 382 -14.34 6.25 -4.32
CA THR A 382 -15.67 5.66 -4.05
C THR A 382 -15.64 4.47 -3.09
N GLY A 383 -14.47 4.11 -2.55
CA GLY A 383 -14.29 3.00 -1.62
C GLY A 383 -14.46 1.60 -2.23
N GLU A 384 -14.49 1.49 -3.57
CA GLU A 384 -14.50 0.21 -4.29
C GLU A 384 -13.16 -0.52 -4.18
N MET A 385 -12.09 0.25 -4.01
CA MET A 385 -10.74 -0.24 -3.84
C MET A 385 -10.15 0.43 -2.59
N GLY A 386 -9.39 -0.32 -1.79
CA GLY A 386 -8.74 0.22 -0.60
C GLY A 386 -7.38 0.87 -0.90
N CYS A 387 -6.61 0.29 -1.82
CA CYS A 387 -5.32 0.80 -2.27
C CYS A 387 -5.05 0.38 -3.72
N GLY A 388 -4.29 1.17 -4.46
CA GLY A 388 -3.85 0.82 -5.81
C GLY A 388 -2.50 1.44 -6.12
N ARG A 389 -1.59 0.68 -6.73
CA ARG A 389 -0.30 1.20 -7.20
C ARG A 389 -0.49 1.83 -8.56
N LEU A 390 -0.13 3.12 -8.66
CA LEU A 390 -0.43 3.98 -9.80
C LEU A 390 0.80 4.77 -10.25
N ASP A 391 0.80 5.17 -11.51
CA ASP A 391 1.81 6.05 -12.08
C ASP A 391 1.90 7.38 -11.32
N MET A 392 3.08 7.73 -10.80
CA MET A 392 3.28 8.94 -10.01
C MET A 392 3.01 10.21 -10.81
N TYR A 393 3.30 10.22 -12.12
CA TYR A 393 3.07 11.40 -12.96
C TYR A 393 1.58 11.60 -13.27
N SER A 394 0.86 10.53 -13.57
CA SER A 394 -0.59 10.56 -13.78
C SER A 394 -1.33 10.85 -12.48
N VAL A 395 -0.87 10.30 -11.34
CA VAL A 395 -1.37 10.67 -10.01
C VAL A 395 -1.18 12.17 -9.80
N ASN A 396 0.04 12.71 -9.95
CA ASN A 396 0.28 14.15 -9.82
C ASN A 396 -0.56 15.01 -10.77
N TYR A 397 -0.82 14.53 -11.99
CA TYR A 397 -1.66 15.21 -12.97
C TYR A 397 -3.14 15.24 -12.58
N TYR A 398 -3.71 14.09 -12.19
CA TYR A 398 -5.10 14.02 -11.77
C TYR A 398 -5.33 14.67 -10.41
N LEU A 399 -4.34 14.63 -9.50
CA LEU A 399 -4.35 15.38 -8.24
C LEU A 399 -4.26 16.90 -8.44
N GLN A 400 -4.00 17.43 -9.64
CA GLN A 400 -4.26 18.85 -9.93
C GLN A 400 -5.75 19.19 -9.78
N LYS A 401 -6.65 18.20 -9.94
CA LYS A 401 -8.06 18.27 -9.54
C LYS A 401 -8.18 18.01 -8.03
N GLN A 402 -7.55 18.87 -7.22
CA GLN A 402 -7.45 18.68 -5.77
C GLN A 402 -8.83 18.47 -5.15
N GLU A 403 -9.84 19.24 -5.57
CA GLU A 403 -11.21 19.16 -5.05
C GLU A 403 -11.96 17.85 -5.39
N LEU A 404 -11.43 17.05 -6.33
CA LEU A 404 -12.00 15.75 -6.70
C LEU A 404 -11.39 14.62 -5.87
N TYR A 405 -10.08 14.63 -5.64
CA TYR A 405 -9.32 13.50 -5.08
C TYR A 405 -8.71 13.77 -3.68
N GLU A 406 -9.10 14.85 -3.01
CA GLU A 406 -8.66 15.26 -1.67
C GLU A 406 -8.65 14.13 -0.62
N SER A 407 -9.58 13.17 -0.71
CA SER A 407 -9.71 12.04 0.22
C SER A 407 -8.74 10.88 -0.04
N LEU A 408 -7.78 11.03 -0.96
CA LEU A 408 -6.81 10.01 -1.30
C LEU A 408 -5.44 10.35 -0.73
N THR A 409 -4.84 9.41 -0.03
CA THR A 409 -3.49 9.56 0.51
C THR A 409 -2.50 8.88 -0.42
N VAL A 410 -1.52 9.63 -0.93
CA VAL A 410 -0.41 9.05 -1.67
C VAL A 410 0.69 8.69 -0.70
N ASP A 411 1.05 7.41 -0.63
CA ASP A 411 2.25 6.99 0.10
C ASP A 411 3.49 7.21 -0.78
N TRP A 412 4.08 8.40 -0.66
CA TRP A 412 5.33 8.76 -1.34
C TRP A 412 6.53 7.92 -0.89
N SER A 413 6.46 7.20 0.24
CA SER A 413 7.52 6.27 0.66
C SER A 413 7.44 4.91 -0.03
N SER A 414 6.32 4.62 -0.71
CA SER A 414 6.08 3.37 -1.45
C SER A 414 6.55 3.40 -2.91
N ASP A 415 7.43 4.34 -3.28
CA ASP A 415 8.08 4.43 -4.60
C ASP A 415 8.52 3.04 -5.10
N LYS A 416 8.11 2.70 -6.32
CA LYS A 416 8.73 1.63 -7.12
C LYS A 416 8.80 2.08 -8.58
N ASN A 417 9.96 1.96 -9.20
CA ASN A 417 10.14 2.17 -10.64
C ASN A 417 9.10 1.44 -11.50
N VAL A 418 8.64 2.14 -12.53
CA VAL A 418 7.83 1.63 -13.62
C VAL A 418 8.40 2.12 -14.94
N SER A 419 8.68 1.16 -15.80
CA SER A 419 9.19 1.35 -17.15
C SER A 419 8.02 1.31 -18.14
N TYR A 420 7.89 2.34 -18.99
CA TYR A 420 6.85 2.42 -20.01
C TYR A 420 7.39 2.01 -21.37
N CYS A 421 6.88 0.89 -21.86
CA CYS A 421 7.29 0.22 -23.08
C CYS A 421 6.16 0.19 -24.11
N ILE A 422 6.51 -0.07 -25.37
CA ILE A 422 5.55 -0.45 -26.40
C ILE A 422 5.39 -1.97 -26.34
N GLY A 423 4.15 -2.46 -26.29
CA GLY A 423 3.84 -3.88 -26.43
C GLY A 423 3.64 -4.24 -27.91
N VAL A 424 4.34 -5.26 -28.40
CA VAL A 424 4.28 -5.75 -29.79
C VAL A 424 3.67 -7.16 -29.80
N THR A 425 2.60 -7.38 -30.57
CA THR A 425 2.01 -8.72 -30.70
C THR A 425 2.90 -9.66 -31.52
N SER A 426 2.99 -10.92 -31.10
CA SER A 426 3.68 -12.00 -31.83
C SER A 426 3.11 -12.30 -33.22
N HIS A 427 1.91 -11.81 -33.56
CA HIS A 427 1.34 -11.89 -34.91
C HIS A 427 1.93 -10.87 -35.89
N VAL A 428 2.51 -9.76 -35.42
CA VAL A 428 3.27 -8.81 -36.26
C VAL A 428 4.68 -9.35 -36.41
N GLN A 429 4.87 -10.23 -37.39
CA GLN A 429 6.14 -10.92 -37.63
C GLN A 429 7.22 -9.96 -38.16
N GLY A 430 8.44 -10.08 -37.63
CA GLY A 430 9.65 -9.49 -38.23
C GLY A 430 10.34 -8.43 -37.36
N ASN A 431 11.04 -7.52 -38.03
CA ASN A 431 11.98 -6.58 -37.42
C ASN A 431 11.34 -5.48 -36.55
N LEU A 432 10.01 -5.39 -36.45
CA LEU A 432 9.35 -4.23 -35.83
C LEU A 432 9.83 -3.95 -34.40
N LEU A 433 9.94 -4.98 -33.54
CA LEU A 433 10.42 -4.81 -32.17
C LEU A 433 11.85 -4.23 -32.13
N SER A 434 12.73 -4.66 -33.03
CA SER A 434 14.08 -4.08 -33.17
C SER A 434 14.01 -2.63 -33.64
N ILE A 435 13.25 -2.32 -34.69
CA ILE A 435 13.11 -0.93 -35.20
C ILE A 435 12.61 0.01 -34.10
N LEU A 436 11.60 -0.43 -33.32
CA LEU A 436 11.09 0.32 -32.17
C LEU A 436 12.16 0.51 -31.09
N ASN A 437 12.86 -0.55 -30.68
CA ASN A 437 13.94 -0.48 -29.69
C ASN A 437 15.06 0.50 -30.08
N ARG A 438 15.42 0.52 -31.36
CA ARG A 438 16.44 1.41 -31.93
C ARG A 438 15.99 2.86 -31.98
N TYR A 439 14.71 3.09 -32.31
CA TYR A 439 14.13 4.43 -32.18
C TYR A 439 14.21 4.90 -30.74
N ILE A 440 13.79 4.06 -29.81
CA ILE A 440 13.71 4.37 -28.38
C ILE A 440 15.06 4.83 -27.82
N ARG A 441 16.13 4.09 -28.09
CA ARG A 441 17.49 4.43 -27.64
C ARG A 441 18.06 5.70 -28.28
N SER A 442 17.63 6.02 -29.50
CA SER A 442 18.04 7.23 -30.20
C SER A 442 17.25 8.50 -29.83
N VAL A 443 16.20 8.40 -29.00
CA VAL A 443 15.52 9.58 -28.45
C VAL A 443 16.23 9.98 -27.17
N SER A 444 16.82 11.18 -27.18
CA SER A 444 17.50 11.74 -26.01
C SER A 444 16.57 11.88 -24.81
N ASP A 445 17.08 11.68 -23.59
CA ASP A 445 16.29 11.94 -22.37
C ASP A 445 15.78 13.38 -22.32
N VAL A 446 16.57 14.35 -22.79
CA VAL A 446 16.15 15.75 -22.95
C VAL A 446 14.94 15.87 -23.90
N ARG A 447 14.88 15.10 -25.00
CA ARG A 447 13.75 15.10 -25.95
C ARG A 447 12.56 14.31 -25.41
N THR A 448 12.78 13.19 -24.74
CA THR A 448 11.77 12.40 -24.02
C THR A 448 11.10 13.26 -22.93
N GLN A 449 11.91 13.92 -22.09
CA GLN A 449 11.45 14.90 -21.11
C GLN A 449 10.74 16.08 -21.80
N SER A 450 11.23 16.59 -22.93
CA SER A 450 10.54 17.65 -23.68
C SER A 450 9.14 17.23 -24.17
N MET A 451 9.00 16.02 -24.72
CA MET A 451 7.69 15.45 -25.08
C MET A 451 6.79 15.30 -23.85
N PHE A 452 7.35 14.84 -22.73
CA PHE A 452 6.65 14.71 -21.45
C PHE A 452 6.19 16.07 -20.90
N TYR A 453 7.05 17.10 -20.84
CA TYR A 453 6.69 18.46 -20.44
C TYR A 453 5.62 19.08 -21.35
N LYS A 454 5.69 18.83 -22.67
CA LYS A 454 4.64 19.24 -23.62
C LYS A 454 3.30 18.56 -23.29
N SER A 455 3.31 17.29 -22.85
CA SER A 455 2.10 16.60 -22.37
C SER A 455 1.57 17.15 -21.04
N MET A 456 2.45 17.45 -20.07
CA MET A 456 2.09 18.06 -18.79
C MET A 456 1.50 19.47 -18.92
N SER A 457 1.84 20.19 -19.99
CA SER A 457 1.35 21.56 -20.27
C SER A 457 -0.17 21.61 -20.47
N VAL A 458 -0.82 20.49 -20.80
CA VAL A 458 -2.27 20.39 -21.00
C VAL A 458 -2.96 20.22 -19.65
N LYS A 459 -3.57 21.27 -19.09
CA LYS A 459 -4.26 21.20 -17.79
C LYS A 459 -5.34 20.11 -17.71
N ALA A 460 -5.49 19.53 -16.52
CA ALA A 460 -6.51 18.54 -16.19
C ALA A 460 -7.92 19.18 -16.21
N ALA A 461 -8.61 19.07 -17.35
CA ALA A 461 -9.96 19.62 -17.49
C ALA A 461 -11.00 18.76 -16.78
N TYR A 462 -11.97 19.40 -16.11
CA TYR A 462 -13.13 18.74 -15.53
C TYR A 462 -14.11 18.29 -16.62
N THR A 463 -14.54 17.02 -16.59
CA THR A 463 -15.70 16.58 -17.39
C THR A 463 -16.99 17.24 -16.85
N PRO A 464 -18.12 17.26 -17.59
CA PRO A 464 -19.35 17.89 -17.08
C PRO A 464 -19.85 17.28 -15.76
N SER A 465 -19.68 15.98 -15.55
CA SER A 465 -20.04 15.28 -14.32
C SER A 465 -19.05 15.55 -13.17
N GLU A 466 -17.74 15.56 -13.45
CA GLU A 466 -16.73 15.96 -12.46
C GLU A 466 -16.86 17.44 -12.09
N TRP A 467 -17.18 18.32 -13.05
CA TRP A 467 -17.40 19.75 -12.81
C TRP A 467 -18.62 19.94 -11.92
N LEU A 468 -19.73 19.24 -12.21
CA LEU A 468 -20.92 19.23 -11.37
C LEU A 468 -20.63 18.64 -9.98
N TYR A 469 -19.70 17.67 -9.86
CA TYR A 469 -19.27 17.09 -8.58
C TYR A 469 -18.40 18.04 -7.76
N VAL A 470 -17.36 18.65 -8.35
CA VAL A 470 -16.47 19.60 -7.65
C VAL A 470 -17.24 20.87 -7.30
N HIS A 471 -17.95 21.43 -8.28
CA HIS A 471 -18.84 22.56 -8.05
C HIS A 471 -20.15 22.12 -7.41
N ARG A 472 -20.35 20.86 -6.96
CA ARG A 472 -21.59 20.49 -6.26
C ARG A 472 -21.76 21.38 -5.05
N PHE A 473 -20.68 21.70 -4.33
CA PHE A 473 -20.74 22.58 -3.17
C PHE A 473 -20.91 24.04 -3.57
N HIS A 474 -20.46 24.49 -4.75
CA HIS A 474 -20.72 25.85 -5.25
C HIS A 474 -22.10 26.02 -5.88
N LEU A 475 -22.67 24.97 -6.47
CA LEU A 475 -24.01 24.92 -7.05
C LEU A 475 -25.05 24.65 -5.98
N LEU A 476 -24.74 23.80 -4.99
CA LEU A 476 -25.45 23.77 -3.73
C LEU A 476 -25.26 25.10 -3.00
N ALA A 477 -24.11 25.79 -3.04
CA ALA A 477 -24.00 27.15 -2.48
C ALA A 477 -24.83 28.17 -3.25
N ALA A 478 -24.94 28.09 -4.58
CA ALA A 478 -25.73 29.02 -5.38
C ALA A 478 -27.23 28.72 -5.27
N PHE A 479 -27.62 27.45 -5.27
CA PHE A 479 -28.99 26.98 -5.05
C PHE A 479 -29.42 27.14 -3.60
N THR A 480 -28.53 26.96 -2.63
CA THR A 480 -28.77 27.38 -1.24
C THR A 480 -28.71 28.89 -1.11
N VAL A 481 -27.97 29.68 -1.87
CA VAL A 481 -28.09 31.16 -1.87
C VAL A 481 -29.41 31.59 -2.52
N LEU A 482 -29.92 30.87 -3.52
CA LEU A 482 -31.25 31.07 -4.09
C LEU A 482 -32.35 30.68 -3.09
N ILE A 483 -32.24 29.52 -2.46
CA ILE A 483 -33.13 29.09 -1.38
C ILE A 483 -32.97 29.97 -0.14
N LEU A 484 -31.78 30.47 0.19
CA LEU A 484 -31.51 31.36 1.32
C LEU A 484 -31.96 32.78 1.00
N SER A 485 -32.01 33.22 -0.26
CA SER A 485 -32.58 34.51 -0.65
C SER A 485 -34.11 34.46 -0.74
N LEU A 486 -34.69 33.36 -1.22
CA LEU A 486 -36.12 33.06 -1.10
C LEU A 486 -36.52 32.87 0.37
N CYS A 487 -35.75 32.10 1.14
CA CYS A 487 -35.91 31.99 2.58
C CYS A 487 -35.64 33.31 3.25
N LEU A 488 -34.69 34.17 2.85
CA LEU A 488 -34.51 35.53 3.39
C LEU A 488 -35.67 36.44 3.02
N TYR A 489 -36.34 36.23 1.89
CA TYR A 489 -37.55 36.94 1.51
C TYR A 489 -38.74 36.51 2.38
N PHE A 490 -38.99 35.20 2.50
CA PHE A 490 -39.99 34.64 3.39
C PHE A 490 -39.67 34.85 4.88
N LEU A 491 -38.39 34.88 5.25
CA LEU A 491 -37.86 35.16 6.59
C LEU A 491 -37.86 36.66 6.85
N TYR A 492 -37.69 37.55 5.86
CA TYR A 492 -37.93 38.97 6.04
C TYR A 492 -39.43 39.20 6.31
N HIS A 493 -40.30 38.54 5.55
CA HIS A 493 -41.74 38.59 5.77
C HIS A 493 -42.17 37.92 7.09
N SER A 494 -41.50 36.84 7.49
CA SER A 494 -41.73 36.13 8.75
C SER A 494 -41.11 36.86 9.94
N ILE A 495 -39.92 37.44 9.85
CA ILE A 495 -39.29 38.31 10.86
C ILE A 495 -40.09 39.61 11.00
N LYS A 496 -40.72 40.13 9.95
CA LYS A 496 -41.65 41.27 10.07
C LYS A 496 -42.88 40.90 10.94
N LYS A 497 -43.33 39.65 10.88
CA LYS A 497 -44.42 39.08 11.70
C LYS A 497 -43.94 38.63 13.10
N VAL A 498 -42.77 38.01 13.17
CA VAL A 498 -42.15 37.39 14.35
C VAL A 498 -41.42 38.43 15.20
N ARG A 499 -40.94 39.57 14.67
CA ARG A 499 -40.52 40.71 15.53
C ARG A 499 -41.69 41.32 16.29
N GLN A 500 -42.93 41.13 15.84
CA GLN A 500 -44.13 41.52 16.61
C GLN A 500 -44.43 40.52 17.75
N GLU A 501 -43.75 39.36 17.80
CA GLU A 501 -43.97 38.27 18.77
C GLU A 501 -42.72 37.95 19.65
N THR A 502 -41.51 37.94 19.07
CA THR A 502 -40.23 37.55 19.72
C THR A 502 -39.74 38.56 20.75
N THR A 503 -40.04 39.85 20.59
CA THR A 503 -39.76 40.87 21.63
C THR A 503 -40.45 40.53 22.96
N ARG A 504 -41.51 39.70 22.95
CA ARG A 504 -42.18 39.18 24.16
C ARG A 504 -41.61 37.86 24.69
N THR A 505 -40.73 37.20 23.95
CA THR A 505 -40.24 35.83 24.25
C THR A 505 -38.75 35.81 24.63
N GLN A 506 -37.93 36.65 24.00
CA GLN A 506 -36.46 36.56 24.07
C GLN A 506 -35.89 36.80 25.48
N GLN A 507 -36.53 37.67 26.27
CA GLN A 507 -36.15 37.98 27.66
C GLN A 507 -36.29 36.79 28.64
N LYS A 508 -36.91 35.69 28.23
CA LYS A 508 -37.28 34.56 29.09
C LYS A 508 -36.37 33.32 28.96
N LEU A 509 -35.51 33.29 27.94
CA LEU A 509 -34.70 32.11 27.58
C LEU A 509 -33.24 32.21 28.02
N GLU A 510 -32.67 33.42 28.07
CA GLU A 510 -31.24 33.63 28.33
C GLU A 510 -30.80 33.15 29.72
N GLN A 511 -31.67 33.29 30.73
CA GLN A 511 -31.43 32.81 32.09
C GLN A 511 -31.33 31.28 32.19
N LEU A 512 -32.07 30.54 31.36
CA LEU A 512 -32.15 29.07 31.39
C LEU A 512 -30.98 28.38 30.65
N SER A 513 -30.18 29.13 29.88
CA SER A 513 -29.21 28.56 28.94
C SER A 513 -27.77 28.52 29.45
N ARG A 514 -27.41 29.30 30.46
CA ARG A 514 -26.02 29.41 30.96
C ARG A 514 -25.83 28.75 32.32
N TYR A 515 -26.90 28.67 33.09
CA TYR A 515 -26.89 28.20 34.47
C TYR A 515 -27.74 26.94 34.61
N ASP A 516 -27.40 26.09 35.58
CA ASP A 516 -28.29 25.05 36.04
C ASP A 516 -29.47 25.67 36.80
N ASN A 517 -30.70 25.27 36.47
CA ASN A 517 -31.93 25.86 37.03
C ASN A 517 -32.07 25.62 38.55
N LEU A 518 -31.33 24.66 39.10
CA LEU A 518 -31.34 24.35 40.53
C LEU A 518 -30.19 25.07 41.27
N THR A 519 -28.93 24.81 40.90
CA THR A 519 -27.77 25.29 41.69
C THR A 519 -27.24 26.66 41.26
N GLY A 520 -27.61 27.15 40.07
CA GLY A 520 -27.04 28.37 39.52
C GLY A 520 -25.54 28.27 39.16
N ALA A 521 -24.92 27.09 39.26
CA ALA A 521 -23.63 26.81 38.64
C ALA A 521 -23.74 27.00 37.13
N TYR A 522 -22.61 27.11 36.42
CA TYR A 522 -22.65 26.87 34.98
C TYR A 522 -23.21 25.48 34.69
N ASN A 523 -23.91 25.34 33.57
CA ASN A 523 -24.22 24.04 33.01
C ASN A 523 -23.02 23.51 32.18
N ASP A 524 -23.04 22.22 31.86
CA ASP A 524 -22.03 21.52 31.06
C ASP A 524 -21.63 22.25 29.76
N ARG A 525 -22.60 22.93 29.14
CA ARG A 525 -22.40 23.67 27.89
C ARG A 525 -21.43 24.85 28.03
N GLU A 526 -21.61 25.69 29.05
CA GLU A 526 -20.74 26.86 29.26
C GLU A 526 -19.32 26.42 29.66
N PHE A 527 -19.21 25.38 30.49
CA PHE A 527 -17.94 24.80 30.93
C PHE A 527 -17.06 24.38 29.74
N ARG A 528 -17.60 23.59 28.81
CA ARG A 528 -16.83 23.10 27.64
C ARG A 528 -16.37 24.25 26.73
N SER A 529 -17.12 25.34 26.66
CA SER A 529 -16.75 26.54 25.91
C SER A 529 -15.49 27.21 26.49
N LEU A 530 -15.46 27.39 27.81
CA LEU A 530 -14.34 28.00 28.53
C LEU A 530 -13.08 27.10 28.46
N LEU A 531 -13.28 25.78 28.55
CA LEU A 531 -12.27 24.75 28.34
C LEU A 531 -11.60 24.90 26.98
N SER A 532 -12.38 24.94 25.89
CA SER A 532 -11.80 25.06 24.56
C SER A 532 -10.94 26.30 24.40
N ARG A 533 -11.41 27.45 24.92
CA ARG A 533 -10.64 28.70 24.90
C ARG A 533 -9.28 28.54 25.58
N ALA A 534 -9.22 27.89 26.73
CA ALA A 534 -7.98 27.73 27.47
C ALA A 534 -7.01 26.74 26.80
N CYS A 535 -7.48 25.57 26.34
CA CYS A 535 -6.65 24.64 25.55
C CYS A 535 -6.09 25.31 24.28
N CYS A 536 -6.89 26.14 23.59
CA CYS A 536 -6.46 26.86 22.39
C CYS A 536 -5.44 27.96 22.70
N GLN A 537 -5.54 28.62 23.85
CA GLN A 537 -4.49 29.52 24.37
C GLN A 537 -3.22 28.75 24.81
N LYS A 538 -3.16 27.42 24.56
CA LYS A 538 -2.17 26.46 25.07
C LYS A 538 -1.92 26.63 26.57
N ILE A 539 -2.93 27.13 27.30
CA ILE A 539 -3.01 27.04 28.75
C ILE A 539 -3.21 25.55 29.00
N PRO A 540 -2.23 24.83 29.56
CA PRO A 540 -2.42 23.42 29.79
C PRO A 540 -3.43 23.33 30.93
N LEU A 541 -4.54 22.66 30.62
CA LEU A 541 -5.56 22.36 31.58
C LEU A 541 -5.44 20.88 31.95
N THR A 542 -5.87 20.56 33.17
CA THR A 542 -6.30 19.21 33.48
C THR A 542 -7.82 19.24 33.60
N LEU A 543 -8.46 18.34 32.86
CA LEU A 543 -9.92 18.27 32.81
C LEU A 543 -10.38 17.18 33.76
N VAL A 544 -11.46 17.44 34.48
CA VAL A 544 -11.97 16.56 35.53
C VAL A 544 -13.48 16.46 35.38
N ALA A 545 -14.01 15.25 35.38
CA ALA A 545 -15.40 14.96 35.63
C ALA A 545 -15.55 14.25 36.98
N LEU A 546 -16.52 14.63 37.80
CA LEU A 546 -16.73 14.23 39.20
C LEU A 546 -18.18 13.78 39.42
N ASN A 547 -18.44 12.79 40.30
CA ASN A 547 -19.79 12.33 40.66
C ASN A 547 -19.89 11.83 42.12
N LEU A 548 -21.01 12.08 42.81
CA LEU A 548 -21.27 11.61 44.17
C LEU A 548 -21.61 10.10 44.22
N ARG A 549 -21.64 9.54 45.44
CA ARG A 549 -22.06 8.16 45.70
C ARG A 549 -23.33 8.13 46.56
N ASN A 550 -24.29 7.31 46.17
CA ASN A 550 -25.56 7.07 46.87
C ASN A 550 -26.39 8.34 47.17
N PHE A 551 -26.30 9.39 46.34
CA PHE A 551 -27.06 10.64 46.50
C PHE A 551 -28.59 10.44 46.61
N LYS A 552 -29.11 9.35 46.02
CA LYS A 552 -30.52 8.92 46.17
C LYS A 552 -30.92 8.65 47.63
N HIS A 553 -30.03 8.12 48.48
CA HIS A 553 -30.34 7.82 49.88
C HIS A 553 -30.50 9.10 50.74
N ILE A 554 -29.77 10.16 50.39
CA ILE A 554 -29.90 11.49 51.00
C ILE A 554 -31.26 12.10 50.64
N ASN A 555 -31.64 12.02 49.35
CA ASN A 555 -32.98 12.41 48.85
C ASN A 555 -34.13 11.68 49.55
N GLU A 556 -33.96 10.40 49.90
CA GLU A 556 -35.00 9.58 50.55
C GLU A 556 -35.09 9.84 52.07
N THR A 557 -33.95 10.01 52.75
CA THR A 557 -33.89 10.09 54.23
C THR A 557 -34.21 11.49 54.75
N TYR A 558 -33.68 12.53 54.10
CA TYR A 558 -33.88 13.94 54.49
C TYR A 558 -34.85 14.68 53.56
N GLY A 559 -35.33 14.00 52.51
CA GLY A 559 -36.28 14.54 51.53
C GLY A 559 -35.61 15.29 50.37
N PRO A 560 -36.28 15.38 49.20
CA PRO A 560 -35.71 15.97 48.00
C PRO A 560 -35.34 17.45 48.18
N SER A 561 -36.12 18.20 48.97
CA SER A 561 -35.82 19.63 49.24
C SER A 561 -34.50 19.85 49.99
N VAL A 562 -34.08 18.92 50.87
CA VAL A 562 -32.82 19.04 51.62
C VAL A 562 -31.65 18.58 50.76
N ALA A 563 -31.85 17.56 49.92
CA ALA A 563 -30.85 17.11 48.96
C ALA A 563 -30.58 18.14 47.84
N ASP A 564 -31.61 18.81 47.34
CA ASP A 564 -31.50 19.94 46.42
C ASP A 564 -30.75 21.12 47.06
N GLN A 565 -31.05 21.44 48.33
CA GLN A 565 -30.30 22.44 49.08
C GLN A 565 -28.82 22.06 49.26
N PHE A 566 -28.51 20.77 49.45
CA PHE A 566 -27.13 20.28 49.53
C PHE A 566 -26.38 20.42 48.21
N LEU A 567 -27.02 20.17 47.05
CA LEU A 567 -26.43 20.41 45.73
C LEU A 567 -26.08 21.89 45.50
N CYS A 568 -26.90 22.82 46.01
CA CYS A 568 -26.57 24.24 45.99
C CYS A 568 -25.35 24.57 46.87
N ARG A 569 -25.24 24.01 48.08
CA ARG A 569 -24.03 24.16 48.91
C ARG A 569 -22.77 23.59 48.25
N ILE A 570 -22.86 22.47 47.51
CA ILE A 570 -21.74 21.92 46.73
C ILE A 570 -21.25 22.91 45.67
N LYS A 571 -22.17 23.58 44.96
CA LYS A 571 -21.82 24.66 44.02
C LYS A 571 -21.08 25.78 44.76
N ASP A 572 -21.54 26.19 45.94
CA ASP A 572 -20.89 27.24 46.72
C ASP A 572 -19.49 26.83 47.23
N CYS A 573 -19.22 25.52 47.43
CA CYS A 573 -17.86 25.00 47.65
C CYS A 573 -16.97 25.12 46.40
N MET A 574 -17.53 24.88 45.21
CA MET A 574 -16.78 24.99 43.95
C MET A 574 -16.44 26.45 43.62
N ASP A 575 -17.33 27.40 43.90
CA ASP A 575 -17.06 28.84 43.82
C ASP A 575 -15.90 29.29 44.75
N GLN A 576 -15.66 28.58 45.86
CA GLN A 576 -14.51 28.86 46.76
C GLN A 576 -13.17 28.28 46.26
N ILE A 577 -13.20 27.24 45.41
CA ILE A 577 -12.00 26.51 44.96
C ILE A 577 -11.53 26.94 43.57
N CYS A 578 -12.44 27.29 42.67
CA CYS A 578 -12.09 27.73 41.31
C CYS A 578 -11.52 29.16 41.31
N GLN A 579 -10.36 29.32 40.68
CA GLN A 579 -9.65 30.59 40.60
C GLN A 579 -10.00 31.37 39.33
N PRO A 580 -9.70 32.68 39.23
CA PRO A 580 -9.97 33.45 38.02
C PRO A 580 -9.29 32.86 36.77
N GLY A 581 -10.09 32.51 35.77
CA GLY A 581 -9.64 31.79 34.56
C GLY A 581 -9.85 30.28 34.60
N GLU A 582 -10.33 29.76 35.73
CA GLU A 582 -10.89 28.41 35.89
C GLU A 582 -12.41 28.50 36.00
N PHE A 583 -13.06 27.35 35.86
CA PHE A 583 -14.51 27.26 35.77
C PHE A 583 -14.93 25.81 36.03
N PHE A 584 -16.18 25.65 36.46
CA PHE A 584 -16.80 24.38 36.78
C PHE A 584 -18.26 24.40 36.37
N CYS A 585 -18.90 23.24 36.27
CA CYS A 585 -20.33 23.13 36.03
C CYS A 585 -20.97 21.98 36.80
N ARG A 586 -22.29 22.04 36.93
CA ARG A 586 -23.12 20.85 37.15
C ARG A 586 -23.51 20.27 35.79
N GLN A 587 -23.25 18.98 35.58
CA GLN A 587 -23.59 18.31 34.33
C GLN A 587 -24.98 17.66 34.38
N SER A 588 -25.24 16.81 35.36
CA SER A 588 -26.57 16.22 35.60
C SER A 588 -26.61 15.61 37.00
N ALA A 589 -27.78 15.62 37.65
CA ALA A 589 -27.99 15.02 38.98
C ALA A 589 -26.88 15.36 40.01
N ASP A 590 -25.97 14.43 40.27
CA ASP A 590 -24.84 14.49 41.19
C ASP A 590 -23.45 14.61 40.51
N VAL A 591 -23.42 14.83 39.19
CA VAL A 591 -22.22 14.97 38.36
C VAL A 591 -21.82 16.43 38.14
N PHE A 592 -20.53 16.75 38.28
CA PHE A 592 -19.95 18.08 38.08
C PHE A 592 -18.62 18.00 37.34
N TYR A 593 -18.29 18.97 36.48
CA TYR A 593 -16.98 19.02 35.79
C TYR A 593 -16.16 20.23 36.23
N LEU A 594 -14.83 20.07 36.25
CA LEU A 594 -13.86 21.10 36.63
C LEU A 594 -12.71 21.14 35.61
N ALA A 595 -12.23 22.34 35.31
CA ALA A 595 -11.11 22.58 34.42
C ALA A 595 -10.12 23.47 35.16
N LEU A 596 -9.00 22.87 35.56
CA LEU A 596 -7.99 23.50 36.40
C LEU A 596 -6.78 23.84 35.54
N ARG A 597 -6.15 25.00 35.77
CA ARG A 597 -4.97 25.47 35.03
C ARG A 597 -3.69 24.78 35.52
N GLU A 598 -3.72 23.45 35.48
CA GLU A 598 -2.70 22.54 35.99
C GLU A 598 -2.11 21.71 34.85
N ASN A 599 -0.78 21.80 34.70
CA ASN A 599 -0.05 21.21 33.57
C ASN A 599 0.50 19.81 33.88
N ARG A 600 0.34 19.33 35.12
CA ARG A 600 0.88 18.08 35.65
C ARG A 600 -0.21 17.35 36.45
N ALA A 601 -0.28 16.04 36.28
CA ALA A 601 -1.30 15.20 36.92
C ALA A 601 -1.30 15.33 38.46
N ASP A 602 -0.13 15.33 39.10
CA ASP A 602 0.01 15.37 40.57
C ASP A 602 -0.67 16.61 41.20
N SER A 603 -0.46 17.79 40.59
CA SER A 603 -0.95 19.09 41.08
C SER A 603 -2.48 19.21 40.96
N ALA A 604 -3.03 18.70 39.85
CA ALA A 604 -4.47 18.62 39.66
C ALA A 604 -5.14 17.72 40.72
N ILE A 605 -4.47 16.63 41.15
CA ILE A 605 -5.01 15.68 42.14
C ILE A 605 -5.08 16.30 43.55
N GLU A 606 -4.06 17.06 43.99
CA GLU A 606 -4.06 17.69 45.32
C GLU A 606 -5.22 18.70 45.47
N ARG A 607 -5.47 19.50 44.43
CA ARG A 607 -6.57 20.48 44.44
C ARG A 607 -7.95 19.85 44.44
N ILE A 608 -8.12 18.70 43.78
CA ILE A 608 -9.38 17.92 43.81
C ILE A 608 -9.66 17.40 45.23
N HIS A 609 -8.64 16.97 46.00
CA HIS A 609 -8.86 16.50 47.38
C HIS A 609 -9.39 17.60 48.32
N LYS A 610 -8.84 18.82 48.27
CA LYS A 610 -9.27 19.93 49.13
C LYS A 610 -10.73 20.37 48.88
N LEU A 611 -11.23 20.21 47.66
CA LEU A 611 -12.64 20.43 47.31
C LEU A 611 -13.56 19.44 48.05
N LEU A 612 -13.13 18.19 48.23
CA LEU A 612 -13.93 17.17 48.91
C LEU A 612 -14.07 17.42 50.42
N GLU A 613 -13.05 18.00 51.08
CA GLU A 613 -13.11 18.36 52.50
C GLU A 613 -14.12 19.47 52.81
N LEU A 614 -14.27 20.45 51.91
CA LEU A 614 -15.25 21.53 52.07
C LEU A 614 -16.69 21.03 51.93
N ILE A 615 -16.95 20.17 50.93
CA ILE A 615 -18.25 19.52 50.73
C ILE A 615 -18.66 18.72 51.99
N GLN A 616 -17.70 18.04 52.63
CA GLN A 616 -17.93 17.28 53.85
C GLN A 616 -18.31 18.16 55.06
N LYS A 617 -17.71 19.36 55.18
CA LYS A 617 -18.06 20.32 56.25
C LYS A 617 -19.48 20.87 56.07
N GLU A 618 -19.84 21.26 54.85
CA GLU A 618 -21.20 21.74 54.53
C GLU A 618 -22.27 20.65 54.71
N ALA A 619 -21.91 19.38 54.48
CA ALA A 619 -22.78 18.25 54.81
C ALA A 619 -23.06 18.15 56.32
N SER A 620 -22.06 18.38 57.17
CA SER A 620 -22.22 18.26 58.63
C SER A 620 -23.07 19.39 59.24
N ASP A 621 -23.01 20.59 58.67
CA ASP A 621 -23.85 21.73 59.09
C ASP A 621 -25.33 21.58 58.64
N LEU A 622 -25.57 21.00 57.46
CA LEU A 622 -26.93 20.83 56.91
C LEU A 622 -27.61 19.51 57.33
N LEU A 623 -26.84 18.43 57.53
CA LEU A 623 -27.35 17.07 57.77
C LEU A 623 -26.97 16.51 59.16
N GLY A 624 -26.21 17.25 59.97
CA GLY A 624 -25.78 16.85 61.30
C GLY A 624 -24.61 15.87 61.27
N GLU A 625 -24.77 14.67 61.83
CA GLU A 625 -23.69 13.68 61.96
C GLU A 625 -23.49 12.80 60.70
N TYR A 626 -24.08 13.17 59.55
CA TYR A 626 -24.02 12.41 58.30
C TYR A 626 -22.76 12.72 57.45
N SER A 627 -22.26 11.73 56.70
CA SER A 627 -20.97 11.77 55.99
C SER A 627 -21.08 11.31 54.51
N VAL A 628 -20.31 11.91 53.57
CA VAL A 628 -20.54 11.85 52.11
C VAL A 628 -19.30 11.35 51.31
N SER A 629 -19.45 10.84 50.07
CA SER A 629 -18.37 10.23 49.25
C SER A 629 -18.53 10.41 47.72
N VAL A 630 -17.43 10.38 46.93
CA VAL A 630 -17.30 10.94 45.54
C VAL A 630 -16.30 10.16 44.63
N TYR A 631 -16.31 10.31 43.29
CA TYR A 631 -15.30 9.78 42.31
C TYR A 631 -15.18 10.55 40.97
N CYS A 632 -14.10 10.35 40.17
CA CYS A 632 -13.76 11.19 38.99
C CYS A 632 -13.19 10.47 37.71
N GLY A 633 -12.93 11.22 36.63
CA GLY A 633 -12.20 10.82 35.40
C GLY A 633 -11.62 12.04 34.64
N CYS A 634 -10.50 11.90 33.91
CA CYS A 634 -9.66 13.05 33.50
C CYS A 634 -9.02 12.98 32.10
N VAL A 635 -8.36 14.07 31.69
CA VAL A 635 -7.33 14.09 30.63
C VAL A 635 -6.36 15.25 30.84
N LEU A 636 -5.17 15.18 30.23
CA LEU A 636 -4.24 16.31 30.09
C LEU A 636 -4.23 16.85 28.66
N THR A 637 -4.00 18.16 28.52
CA THR A 637 -4.29 18.86 27.27
C THR A 637 -3.06 19.21 26.41
N ALA A 638 -1.98 18.42 26.46
CA ALA A 638 -0.70 18.77 25.81
C ALA A 638 0.19 17.55 25.41
N ALA A 639 -0.38 16.41 25.01
CA ALA A 639 0.34 15.18 24.69
C ALA A 639 0.19 14.78 23.22
N GLU A 640 1.32 14.48 22.55
CA GLU A 640 1.38 14.24 21.09
C GLU A 640 1.18 12.77 20.63
N PRO A 641 0.78 12.52 19.35
CA PRO A 641 0.45 13.49 18.32
C PRO A 641 -0.88 14.15 18.67
N ASP A 642 -0.79 15.43 19.03
CA ASP A 642 -1.82 16.09 19.83
C ASP A 642 -2.95 16.58 18.91
N PRO A 643 -2.67 17.13 17.70
CA PRO A 643 -2.33 18.53 17.72
C PRO A 643 -3.56 19.42 17.91
N PHE A 644 -3.98 19.45 19.17
CA PHE A 644 -4.58 20.56 19.90
C PHE A 644 -6.10 20.73 19.73
N SER A 645 -6.90 19.80 20.26
CA SER A 645 -8.36 19.99 20.44
C SER A 645 -8.93 19.63 21.81
N ALA A 646 -9.56 20.61 22.45
CA ALA A 646 -10.24 20.44 23.75
C ALA A 646 -11.45 19.51 23.71
N SER A 647 -12.06 19.29 22.54
CA SER A 647 -13.19 18.36 22.38
C SER A 647 -12.72 16.92 22.27
N ALA A 648 -11.54 16.71 21.67
CA ALA A 648 -10.82 15.45 21.78
C ALA A 648 -10.60 15.20 23.28
N LYS A 649 -9.88 16.10 23.96
CA LYS A 649 -9.67 16.06 25.42
C LYS A 649 -10.97 15.92 26.25
N HIS A 650 -12.12 16.47 25.84
CA HIS A 650 -13.40 16.18 26.49
C HIS A 650 -13.91 14.75 26.24
N GLY A 651 -13.90 14.25 25.00
CA GLY A 651 -14.23 12.86 24.69
C GLY A 651 -13.28 11.89 25.40
N TYR A 652 -12.02 12.27 25.52
CA TYR A 652 -10.98 11.54 26.23
C TYR A 652 -11.30 11.47 27.74
N MET A 653 -11.71 12.61 28.33
CA MET A 653 -12.22 12.70 29.71
C MET A 653 -13.52 11.89 29.92
N MET A 654 -14.40 11.76 28.93
CA MET A 654 -15.63 10.96 29.03
C MET A 654 -15.37 9.46 28.93
N ALA A 655 -14.53 9.02 27.98
CA ALA A 655 -14.09 7.64 27.89
C ALA A 655 -13.38 7.21 29.20
N ALA A 656 -12.53 8.10 29.73
CA ALA A 656 -11.92 7.97 31.05
C ALA A 656 -12.95 7.86 32.19
N LEU A 657 -13.97 8.72 32.24
CA LEU A 657 -15.00 8.69 33.28
C LEU A 657 -15.85 7.41 33.23
N ALA A 658 -16.21 6.96 32.03
CA ALA A 658 -16.95 5.71 31.81
C ALA A 658 -16.17 4.49 32.31
N GLN A 659 -14.83 4.52 32.17
CA GLN A 659 -13.93 3.50 32.71
C GLN A 659 -13.80 3.61 34.24
N GLY A 660 -13.62 4.82 34.79
CA GLY A 660 -13.54 5.07 36.23
C GLY A 660 -14.76 4.58 37.02
N LYS A 661 -15.97 4.67 36.44
CA LYS A 661 -17.22 4.16 37.04
C LYS A 661 -17.20 2.64 37.30
N LYS A 662 -16.40 1.86 36.56
CA LYS A 662 -16.32 0.39 36.70
C LYS A 662 -15.40 -0.06 37.85
N ASN A 663 -14.50 0.81 38.36
CA ASN A 663 -13.52 0.45 39.39
C ASN A 663 -13.91 0.99 40.78
N LYS A 664 -13.95 0.12 41.80
CA LYS A 664 -14.37 0.49 43.17
C LYS A 664 -13.25 0.88 44.12
N LYS A 665 -11.97 0.64 43.78
CA LYS A 665 -10.81 0.91 44.67
C LYS A 665 -10.09 2.24 44.39
N GLN A 666 -10.36 2.87 43.26
CA GLN A 666 -9.61 4.04 42.75
C GLN A 666 -10.55 4.96 41.96
N ALA A 667 -10.20 6.23 41.75
CA ALA A 667 -11.18 7.27 41.40
C ALA A 667 -10.84 8.22 40.21
N ILE A 668 -9.89 7.95 39.28
CA ILE A 668 -9.38 8.89 38.20
C ILE A 668 -8.79 8.12 36.91
N CYS A 669 -8.83 8.57 35.59
CA CYS A 669 -8.43 7.83 34.29
C CYS A 669 -8.14 8.67 32.93
N ILE A 670 -7.85 8.13 31.66
CA ILE A 670 -7.40 8.77 30.30
C ILE A 670 -7.78 7.99 28.91
N TYR A 671 -7.52 8.45 27.61
CA TYR A 671 -7.90 7.90 26.19
C TYR A 671 -7.24 8.55 24.82
N ASP A 672 -7.45 8.09 23.51
CA ASP A 672 -6.76 8.35 22.14
C ASP A 672 -7.54 8.47 20.68
N GLU A 673 -6.96 8.28 19.41
CA GLU A 673 -7.47 8.72 17.99
C GLU A 673 -8.14 7.75 16.93
N ALA A 674 -7.65 6.54 16.57
CA ALA A 674 -7.92 5.84 15.27
C ALA A 674 -9.36 5.27 14.96
N LEU A 675 -10.41 5.97 15.38
CA LEU A 675 -11.79 5.46 15.50
C LEU A 675 -12.78 5.90 14.39
N HIS A 676 -12.34 6.55 13.30
CA HIS A 676 -13.26 7.32 12.42
C HIS A 676 -13.76 6.62 11.14
N ASP A 677 -12.88 6.09 10.27
CA ASP A 677 -13.26 5.69 8.89
C ASP A 677 -14.14 4.43 8.78
N ALA A 678 -14.21 3.63 9.86
CA ALA A 678 -14.97 2.39 9.90
C ALA A 678 -16.49 2.55 9.69
N GLU A 679 -17.04 3.75 9.90
CA GLU A 679 -18.50 3.98 9.90
C GLU A 679 -19.13 4.17 8.51
N GLN A 680 -18.38 4.48 7.44
CA GLN A 680 -19.01 4.78 6.13
C GLN A 680 -19.35 3.54 5.29
N MET A 681 -18.46 2.54 5.24
CA MET A 681 -18.67 1.33 4.41
C MET A 681 -19.95 0.58 4.81
N ARG A 682 -20.30 0.68 6.09
CA ARG A 682 -21.49 0.12 6.74
C ARG A 682 -22.80 0.38 6.00
N LEU A 683 -22.96 1.54 5.36
CA LEU A 683 -24.26 1.98 4.81
C LEU A 683 -24.59 1.44 3.41
N TYR A 684 -23.59 1.11 2.58
CA TYR A 684 -23.86 0.60 1.21
C TYR A 684 -24.51 -0.80 1.27
N VAL A 685 -23.95 -1.67 2.11
CA VAL A 685 -24.28 -3.09 2.24
C VAL A 685 -25.76 -3.33 2.54
N GLU A 686 -26.32 -2.63 3.52
CA GLU A 686 -27.70 -2.82 4.01
C GLU A 686 -28.75 -2.55 2.91
N SER A 687 -28.42 -1.74 1.91
CA SER A 687 -29.39 -1.22 0.93
C SER A 687 -29.61 -2.11 -0.30
N HIS A 688 -28.68 -3.00 -0.66
CA HIS A 688 -28.72 -3.77 -1.92
C HIS A 688 -28.90 -5.30 -1.73
N MET A 689 -28.81 -5.79 -0.49
CA MET A 689 -28.72 -7.22 -0.16
C MET A 689 -29.85 -8.11 -0.72
N HIS A 690 -31.11 -7.67 -0.65
CA HIS A 690 -32.25 -8.47 -1.13
C HIS A 690 -32.25 -8.69 -2.65
N ARG A 691 -31.97 -7.62 -3.43
CA ARG A 691 -31.96 -7.66 -4.91
C ARG A 691 -30.91 -8.62 -5.44
N ALA A 692 -29.75 -8.65 -4.79
CA ALA A 692 -28.62 -9.49 -5.17
C ALA A 692 -28.92 -11.00 -5.07
N LEU A 693 -29.76 -11.40 -4.10
CA LEU A 693 -30.17 -12.79 -3.90
C LEU A 693 -31.12 -13.27 -5.00
N GLU A 694 -32.12 -12.46 -5.36
CA GLU A 694 -33.13 -12.78 -6.39
C GLU A 694 -32.53 -12.87 -7.80
N GLN A 695 -31.41 -12.18 -8.05
CA GLN A 695 -30.78 -12.09 -9.38
C GLN A 695 -29.54 -12.99 -9.54
N GLU A 696 -29.32 -13.93 -8.61
CA GLU A 696 -28.13 -14.80 -8.53
C GLU A 696 -26.79 -14.00 -8.59
N GLU A 697 -26.73 -12.80 -8.00
CA GLU A 697 -25.48 -12.00 -7.92
C GLU A 697 -24.51 -12.55 -6.86
N PHE A 698 -25.01 -13.29 -5.87
CA PHE A 698 -24.18 -14.08 -4.97
C PHE A 698 -23.69 -15.34 -5.70
N ARG A 699 -22.39 -15.39 -5.97
CA ARG A 699 -21.70 -16.48 -6.65
C ARG A 699 -20.96 -17.35 -5.65
N MET A 700 -21.05 -18.65 -5.84
CA MET A 700 -20.25 -19.64 -5.12
C MET A 700 -18.87 -19.74 -5.76
N TYR A 701 -17.84 -19.46 -4.98
CA TYR A 701 -16.46 -19.76 -5.30
C TYR A 701 -16.03 -20.97 -4.48
N LEU A 702 -15.19 -21.83 -5.05
CA LEU A 702 -14.69 -23.04 -4.40
C LEU A 702 -13.19 -22.89 -4.12
N GLN A 703 -12.78 -23.09 -2.86
CA GLN A 703 -11.37 -23.23 -2.51
C GLN A 703 -11.05 -24.72 -2.24
N PRO A 704 -10.00 -25.31 -2.84
CA PRO A 704 -9.69 -26.72 -2.66
C PRO A 704 -9.22 -27.04 -1.23
N LYS A 705 -9.78 -28.11 -0.66
CA LYS A 705 -9.25 -28.80 0.54
C LYS A 705 -8.44 -30.01 0.06
N MET A 706 -7.14 -29.99 0.33
CA MET A 706 -6.17 -31.01 -0.12
C MET A 706 -5.75 -31.91 1.04
N ASP A 707 -5.58 -33.21 0.78
CA ASP A 707 -5.03 -34.17 1.74
C ASP A 707 -3.51 -34.01 1.82
N LEU A 708 -3.00 -33.69 3.01
CA LEU A 708 -1.60 -33.34 3.24
C LEU A 708 -0.63 -34.52 3.12
N HIS A 709 -1.13 -35.75 3.08
CA HIS A 709 -0.31 -36.96 3.03
C HIS A 709 -0.26 -37.57 1.62
N THR A 710 -1.32 -37.39 0.84
CA THR A 710 -1.47 -37.95 -0.50
C THR A 710 -1.38 -36.90 -1.61
N GLY A 711 -1.50 -35.61 -1.28
CA GLY A 711 -1.53 -34.51 -2.26
C GLY A 711 -2.81 -34.47 -3.08
N LEU A 712 -3.86 -35.16 -2.63
CA LEU A 712 -5.09 -35.42 -3.36
C LEU A 712 -6.21 -34.46 -2.96
N LEU A 713 -7.14 -34.19 -3.88
CA LEU A 713 -8.34 -33.40 -3.58
C LEU A 713 -9.33 -34.23 -2.76
N ILE A 714 -9.70 -33.75 -1.57
CA ILE A 714 -10.67 -34.39 -0.67
C ILE A 714 -12.03 -33.68 -0.78
N GLY A 715 -12.00 -32.36 -0.90
CA GLY A 715 -13.18 -31.52 -0.87
C GLY A 715 -12.91 -30.09 -1.28
N ALA A 716 -13.88 -29.22 -1.02
CA ALA A 716 -13.76 -27.78 -1.19
C ALA A 716 -14.52 -27.02 -0.10
N GLU A 717 -14.18 -25.76 0.13
CA GLU A 717 -15.03 -24.81 0.85
C GLU A 717 -15.80 -23.91 -0.14
N ALA A 718 -17.10 -23.77 0.07
CA ALA A 718 -18.00 -22.89 -0.68
C ALA A 718 -18.00 -21.48 -0.07
N LEU A 719 -17.20 -20.61 -0.67
CA LEU A 719 -17.05 -19.22 -0.25
C LEU A 719 -17.97 -18.32 -1.07
N VAL A 720 -18.79 -17.52 -0.38
CA VAL A 720 -19.65 -16.53 -1.02
C VAL A 720 -18.84 -15.37 -1.59
N ARG A 721 -19.17 -14.94 -2.81
CA ARG A 721 -18.71 -13.69 -3.40
C ARG A 721 -19.91 -12.92 -3.94
N TRP A 722 -20.01 -11.63 -3.63
CA TRP A 722 -21.04 -10.78 -4.21
C TRP A 722 -20.48 -10.16 -5.49
N GLN A 723 -20.96 -10.66 -6.63
CA GLN A 723 -20.68 -10.10 -7.95
C GLN A 723 -21.69 -8.98 -8.24
N SER A 724 -21.50 -7.83 -7.59
CA SER A 724 -22.36 -6.66 -7.78
C SER A 724 -22.22 -6.11 -9.20
N LYS A 725 -23.35 -5.84 -9.85
CA LYS A 725 -23.39 -5.16 -11.15
C LYS A 725 -22.86 -3.73 -11.09
N ASP A 726 -22.88 -3.12 -9.90
CA ASP A 726 -22.60 -1.70 -9.69
C ASP A 726 -21.20 -1.45 -9.08
N LYS A 727 -20.72 -2.36 -8.21
CA LYS A 727 -19.47 -2.22 -7.43
C LYS A 727 -18.39 -3.27 -7.79
N GLY A 728 -18.67 -4.18 -8.72
CA GLY A 728 -17.80 -5.31 -9.00
C GLY A 728 -17.80 -6.33 -7.85
N LEU A 729 -16.63 -6.87 -7.51
CA LEU A 729 -16.47 -7.92 -6.52
C LEU A 729 -16.37 -7.36 -5.09
N ILE A 730 -17.34 -7.68 -4.23
CA ILE A 730 -17.34 -7.25 -2.82
C ILE A 730 -16.94 -8.44 -1.91
N PHE A 731 -16.06 -8.18 -0.94
CA PHE A 731 -15.50 -9.21 -0.06
C PHE A 731 -16.28 -9.38 1.25
N PRO A 732 -16.36 -10.61 1.82
CA PRO A 732 -17.18 -10.92 3.00
C PRO A 732 -16.93 -10.03 4.23
N ASN A 733 -15.68 -9.67 4.52
CA ASN A 733 -15.33 -8.85 5.69
C ASN A 733 -16.01 -7.45 5.70
N GLN A 734 -16.44 -6.97 4.54
CA GLN A 734 -17.11 -5.67 4.40
C GLN A 734 -18.63 -5.76 4.64
N PHE A 735 -19.25 -6.94 4.52
CA PHE A 735 -20.71 -7.10 4.58
C PHE A 735 -21.23 -8.11 5.60
N ILE A 736 -20.47 -9.16 5.94
CA ILE A 736 -20.91 -10.20 6.86
C ILE A 736 -21.22 -9.65 8.27
N PRO A 737 -20.37 -8.82 8.92
CA PRO A 737 -20.68 -8.29 10.25
C PRO A 737 -22.03 -7.54 10.31
N LEU A 738 -22.40 -6.89 9.20
CA LEU A 738 -23.62 -6.11 9.07
C LEU A 738 -24.84 -7.01 8.82
N PHE A 739 -24.65 -8.09 8.06
CA PHE A 739 -25.65 -9.13 7.86
C PHE A 739 -25.88 -9.98 9.12
N GLU A 740 -24.90 -10.06 10.03
CA GLU A 740 -25.10 -10.58 11.38
C GLU A 740 -25.87 -9.59 12.26
N GLU A 741 -25.54 -8.29 12.23
CA GLU A 741 -26.27 -7.26 12.99
C GLU A 741 -27.74 -7.12 12.56
N ASN A 742 -28.04 -7.20 11.26
CA ASN A 742 -29.40 -7.03 10.73
C ASN A 742 -30.16 -8.34 10.43
N GLY A 743 -29.48 -9.49 10.55
CA GLY A 743 -30.06 -10.83 10.39
C GLY A 743 -30.23 -11.32 8.94
N PHE A 744 -29.73 -10.62 7.92
CA PHE A 744 -29.81 -11.05 6.51
C PHE A 744 -29.02 -12.34 6.22
N CYS A 745 -27.94 -12.61 6.97
CA CYS A 745 -27.09 -13.79 6.86
C CYS A 745 -27.86 -15.11 6.72
N VAL A 746 -28.95 -15.27 7.48
CA VAL A 746 -29.83 -16.46 7.49
C VAL A 746 -30.32 -16.86 6.09
N LYS A 747 -30.60 -15.88 5.22
CA LYS A 747 -31.06 -16.14 3.84
C LYS A 747 -29.93 -16.49 2.89
N LEU A 748 -28.76 -15.91 3.12
CA LEU A 748 -27.57 -16.10 2.29
C LEU A 748 -26.99 -17.51 2.48
N ASP A 749 -26.89 -17.96 3.73
CA ASP A 749 -26.34 -19.26 4.10
C ASP A 749 -27.16 -20.43 3.52
N LEU A 750 -28.50 -20.35 3.59
CA LEU A 750 -29.40 -21.36 2.98
C LEU A 750 -29.28 -21.40 1.45
N TYR A 751 -29.15 -20.23 0.81
CA TYR A 751 -28.93 -20.14 -0.64
C TYR A 751 -27.59 -20.78 -1.05
N MET A 752 -26.53 -20.61 -0.26
CA MET A 752 -25.23 -21.24 -0.52
C MET A 752 -25.30 -22.78 -0.45
N VAL A 753 -26.04 -23.35 0.50
CA VAL A 753 -26.29 -24.81 0.56
C VAL A 753 -27.03 -25.31 -0.69
N GLU A 754 -27.99 -24.54 -1.21
CA GLU A 754 -28.69 -24.85 -2.46
C GLU A 754 -27.75 -24.85 -3.68
N GLN A 755 -26.84 -23.87 -3.79
CA GLN A 755 -25.84 -23.86 -4.87
C GLN A 755 -24.89 -25.08 -4.80
N VAL A 756 -24.49 -25.49 -3.60
CA VAL A 756 -23.70 -26.71 -3.37
C VAL A 756 -24.44 -27.96 -3.84
N CYS A 757 -25.71 -28.13 -3.46
CA CYS A 757 -26.51 -29.28 -3.89
C CYS A 757 -26.69 -29.33 -5.41
N LYS A 758 -26.93 -28.18 -6.05
CA LYS A 758 -27.05 -28.02 -7.50
C LYS A 758 -25.76 -28.44 -8.23
N GLN A 759 -24.59 -28.02 -7.72
CA GLN A 759 -23.29 -28.34 -8.30
C GLN A 759 -22.91 -29.83 -8.12
N LEU A 760 -23.17 -30.40 -6.94
CA LEU A 760 -22.94 -31.83 -6.68
C LEU A 760 -23.82 -32.73 -7.58
N ARG A 761 -25.07 -32.33 -7.84
CA ARG A 761 -25.98 -33.04 -8.75
C ARG A 761 -25.42 -33.10 -10.16
N GLN A 762 -24.99 -31.95 -10.66
CA GLN A 762 -24.36 -31.82 -11.98
C GLN A 762 -23.16 -32.77 -12.13
N TRP A 763 -22.23 -32.79 -11.17
CA TRP A 763 -21.07 -33.68 -11.22
C TRP A 763 -21.44 -35.17 -11.25
N ILE A 764 -22.43 -35.60 -10.46
CA ILE A 764 -22.90 -37.00 -10.47
C ILE A 764 -23.55 -37.36 -11.81
N ASP A 765 -24.32 -36.44 -12.41
CA ASP A 765 -24.93 -36.64 -13.74
C ASP A 765 -23.88 -36.69 -14.87
N GLU A 766 -22.77 -35.96 -14.72
CA GLU A 766 -21.60 -36.02 -15.62
C GLU A 766 -20.70 -37.25 -15.39
N GLY A 767 -21.02 -38.11 -14.42
CA GLY A 767 -20.23 -39.29 -14.07
C GLY A 767 -18.95 -38.99 -13.27
N ILE A 768 -18.82 -37.77 -12.75
CA ILE A 768 -17.73 -37.34 -11.86
C ILE A 768 -18.08 -37.78 -10.44
N THR A 769 -17.13 -38.43 -9.74
CA THR A 769 -17.30 -38.81 -8.34
C THR A 769 -17.48 -37.55 -7.48
N PRO A 770 -18.58 -37.39 -6.74
CA PRO A 770 -18.82 -36.22 -5.90
C PRO A 770 -17.82 -36.17 -4.73
N ILE A 771 -17.25 -34.99 -4.52
CA ILE A 771 -16.40 -34.65 -3.37
C ILE A 771 -17.24 -34.04 -2.23
N ASN A 772 -16.66 -33.91 -1.03
CA ASN A 772 -17.32 -33.19 0.05
C ASN A 772 -17.17 -31.66 -0.14
N ILE A 773 -18.23 -30.89 0.04
CA ILE A 773 -18.19 -29.42 0.01
C ILE A 773 -18.63 -28.88 1.38
N SER A 774 -17.85 -27.94 1.90
CA SER A 774 -18.09 -27.31 3.19
C SER A 774 -18.74 -25.94 3.03
N VAL A 775 -19.68 -25.59 3.91
CA VAL A 775 -20.48 -24.36 3.82
C VAL A 775 -20.60 -23.70 5.19
N ASN A 776 -20.21 -22.43 5.26
CA ASN A 776 -20.29 -21.60 6.45
C ASN A 776 -21.73 -21.34 6.90
N GLN A 777 -21.99 -21.39 8.22
CA GLN A 777 -23.33 -21.24 8.83
C GLN A 777 -23.30 -20.28 10.03
N THR A 778 -24.03 -19.18 9.91
CA THR A 778 -24.09 -18.11 10.92
C THR A 778 -24.85 -18.55 12.17
N ARG A 779 -24.46 -18.05 13.36
CA ARG A 779 -25.16 -18.28 14.65
C ARG A 779 -26.67 -18.07 14.56
N LEU A 780 -27.12 -17.04 13.85
CA LEU A 780 -28.55 -16.71 13.69
C LEU A 780 -29.31 -17.75 12.87
N LEU A 781 -28.70 -18.37 11.85
CA LEU A 781 -29.31 -19.47 11.10
C LEU A 781 -29.37 -20.73 11.96
N PHE A 782 -28.28 -21.06 12.65
CA PHE A 782 -28.19 -22.25 13.48
C PHE A 782 -29.24 -22.27 14.61
N ALA A 783 -29.60 -21.10 15.14
CA ALA A 783 -30.64 -20.92 16.15
C ALA A 783 -32.07 -20.81 15.58
N SER A 784 -32.26 -20.87 14.26
CA SER A 784 -33.57 -20.66 13.62
C SER A 784 -34.51 -21.87 13.70
N GLU A 785 -35.81 -21.63 13.80
CA GLU A 785 -36.82 -22.68 13.77
C GLU A 785 -36.87 -23.38 12.40
N GLY A 786 -36.88 -24.71 12.40
CA GLY A 786 -36.92 -25.53 11.17
C GLY A 786 -35.60 -25.65 10.41
N TYR A 787 -34.46 -25.25 10.99
CA TYR A 787 -33.15 -25.29 10.34
C TYR A 787 -32.79 -26.64 9.70
N VAL A 788 -32.91 -27.75 10.44
CA VAL A 788 -32.57 -29.10 9.96
C VAL A 788 -33.53 -29.56 8.85
N GLU A 789 -34.81 -29.25 9.00
CA GLU A 789 -35.86 -29.54 8.03
C GLU A 789 -35.62 -28.81 6.70
N ASN A 790 -35.21 -27.53 6.75
CA ASN A 790 -34.89 -26.73 5.57
C ASN A 790 -33.68 -27.32 4.81
N LEU A 791 -32.62 -27.72 5.51
CA LEU A 791 -31.45 -28.35 4.90
C LEU A 791 -31.79 -29.69 4.24
N LEU A 792 -32.59 -30.53 4.89
CA LEU A 792 -33.07 -31.80 4.34
C LEU A 792 -33.92 -31.60 3.08
N ALA A 793 -34.82 -30.61 3.07
CA ALA A 793 -35.63 -30.30 1.91
C ALA A 793 -34.77 -29.87 0.69
N ILE A 794 -33.67 -29.17 0.92
CA ILE A 794 -32.71 -28.80 -0.13
C ILE A 794 -31.97 -30.05 -0.66
N THR A 795 -31.48 -30.94 0.21
CA THR A 795 -30.75 -32.14 -0.24
C THR A 795 -31.66 -33.14 -0.97
N GLU A 796 -32.91 -33.31 -0.51
CA GLU A 796 -33.93 -34.14 -1.16
C GLU A 796 -34.29 -33.59 -2.55
N LYS A 797 -34.49 -32.28 -2.69
CA LYS A 797 -34.80 -31.59 -3.96
C LYS A 797 -33.79 -31.90 -5.08
N TYR A 798 -32.51 -32.05 -4.74
CA TYR A 798 -31.44 -32.35 -5.69
C TYR A 798 -30.99 -33.82 -5.67
N ASN A 799 -31.63 -34.69 -4.88
CA ASN A 799 -31.23 -36.09 -4.70
C ASN A 799 -29.73 -36.25 -4.36
N ILE A 800 -29.28 -35.49 -3.36
CA ILE A 800 -27.90 -35.49 -2.84
C ILE A 800 -27.90 -36.11 -1.44
N SER A 801 -26.98 -37.04 -1.19
CA SER A 801 -26.77 -37.56 0.16
C SER A 801 -26.13 -36.47 1.04
N PRO A 802 -26.70 -36.14 2.21
CA PRO A 802 -26.15 -35.14 3.13
C PRO A 802 -24.67 -35.33 3.52
N GLN A 803 -24.14 -36.56 3.38
CA GLN A 803 -22.73 -36.89 3.63
C GLN A 803 -21.72 -36.09 2.79
N TYR A 804 -22.16 -35.54 1.65
CA TYR A 804 -21.34 -34.69 0.77
C TYR A 804 -21.27 -33.24 1.23
N ILE A 805 -22.00 -32.86 2.28
CA ILE A 805 -22.09 -31.49 2.78
C ILE A 805 -21.56 -31.44 4.21
N THR A 806 -20.58 -30.57 4.42
CA THR A 806 -20.03 -30.25 5.73
C THR A 806 -20.51 -28.85 6.13
N LEU A 807 -21.09 -28.71 7.32
CA LEU A 807 -21.62 -27.44 7.82
C LEU A 807 -20.59 -26.84 8.79
N GLU A 808 -20.03 -25.69 8.44
CA GLU A 808 -19.01 -24.97 9.22
C GLU A 808 -19.67 -24.01 10.21
N ILE A 809 -19.30 -24.12 11.49
CA ILE A 809 -19.82 -23.27 12.59
C ILE A 809 -18.68 -22.66 13.41
N LEU A 810 -18.77 -21.38 13.73
CA LEU A 810 -17.78 -20.65 14.54
C LEU A 810 -17.72 -21.18 15.99
N GLU A 811 -16.52 -21.24 16.58
CA GLU A 811 -16.31 -21.69 17.97
C GLU A 811 -17.20 -20.95 18.99
N SER A 812 -17.41 -19.64 18.81
CA SER A 812 -18.14 -18.78 19.75
C SER A 812 -19.59 -19.23 20.01
N LEU A 813 -20.23 -19.87 19.01
CA LEU A 813 -21.58 -20.43 19.09
C LEU A 813 -21.72 -21.46 20.22
N ALA A 814 -20.66 -22.23 20.48
CA ALA A 814 -20.66 -23.32 21.45
C ALA A 814 -20.63 -22.87 22.92
N LEU A 815 -20.20 -21.62 23.18
CA LEU A 815 -19.89 -21.15 24.54
C LEU A 815 -21.13 -20.67 25.31
N GLU A 816 -22.18 -20.20 24.64
CA GLU A 816 -23.36 -19.61 25.29
C GLU A 816 -24.43 -20.65 25.67
N HIS A 817 -24.74 -21.61 24.77
CA HIS A 817 -25.87 -22.56 24.93
C HIS A 817 -25.52 -24.00 24.51
N MET A 818 -24.43 -24.54 25.05
CA MET A 818 -23.81 -25.81 24.61
C MET A 818 -24.74 -27.02 24.48
N ASP A 819 -25.70 -27.23 25.40
CA ASP A 819 -26.59 -28.40 25.34
C ASP A 819 -27.63 -28.28 24.20
N GLN A 820 -28.05 -27.05 23.85
CA GLN A 820 -28.91 -26.78 22.68
C GLN A 820 -28.12 -26.95 21.38
N VAL A 821 -26.87 -26.48 21.36
CA VAL A 821 -25.96 -26.65 20.21
C VAL A 821 -25.70 -28.13 19.92
N ASN A 822 -25.36 -28.92 20.93
CA ASN A 822 -25.17 -30.36 20.78
C ASN A 822 -26.46 -31.09 20.34
N ALA A 823 -27.64 -30.68 20.84
CA ALA A 823 -28.91 -31.27 20.41
C ALA A 823 -29.21 -30.98 18.92
N CYS A 824 -28.82 -29.80 18.40
CA CYS A 824 -28.92 -29.49 16.98
C CYS A 824 -27.89 -30.29 16.15
N ILE A 825 -26.64 -30.38 16.60
CA ILE A 825 -25.58 -31.19 15.97
C ILE A 825 -26.00 -32.67 15.89
N ASP A 826 -26.54 -33.26 16.95
CA ASP A 826 -27.04 -34.64 16.96
C ASP A 826 -28.11 -34.86 15.88
N ARG A 827 -29.01 -33.89 15.66
CA ARG A 827 -30.03 -33.96 14.59
C ARG A 827 -29.43 -33.88 13.20
N LEU A 828 -28.46 -32.97 12.98
CA LEU A 828 -27.77 -32.81 11.70
C LEU A 828 -26.96 -34.05 11.32
N ARG A 829 -26.25 -34.65 12.29
CA ARG A 829 -25.48 -35.89 12.09
C ARG A 829 -26.40 -37.11 11.89
N ALA A 830 -27.54 -37.17 12.58
CA ALA A 830 -28.56 -38.19 12.32
C ALA A 830 -29.21 -38.04 10.93
N ALA A 831 -29.28 -36.82 10.39
CA ALA A 831 -29.66 -36.54 9.01
C ALA A 831 -28.55 -36.84 7.98
N GLY A 832 -27.31 -37.09 8.43
CA GLY A 832 -26.18 -37.47 7.59
C GLY A 832 -25.21 -36.33 7.22
N PHE A 833 -25.45 -35.10 7.69
CA PHE A 833 -24.50 -33.99 7.50
C PHE A 833 -23.25 -34.19 8.37
N ARG A 834 -22.09 -33.71 7.90
CA ARG A 834 -20.88 -33.57 8.74
C ARG A 834 -20.87 -32.17 9.36
N ILE A 835 -20.41 -32.03 10.60
CA ILE A 835 -20.23 -30.73 11.25
C ILE A 835 -18.75 -30.41 11.39
N SER A 836 -18.35 -29.23 10.93
CA SER A 836 -17.01 -28.69 11.09
C SER A 836 -17.02 -27.48 12.01
N MET A 837 -16.03 -27.38 12.89
CA MET A 837 -15.79 -26.18 13.69
C MET A 837 -14.80 -25.27 12.97
N ASP A 838 -15.18 -24.01 12.79
CA ASP A 838 -14.38 -22.98 12.13
C ASP A 838 -13.76 -21.97 13.11
N ASP A 839 -12.69 -21.30 12.66
CA ASP A 839 -11.89 -20.32 13.43
C ASP A 839 -11.36 -20.83 14.80
N PHE A 840 -11.19 -22.14 14.99
CA PHE A 840 -10.73 -22.69 16.28
C PHE A 840 -9.35 -22.15 16.63
N GLY A 841 -9.19 -21.58 17.83
CA GLY A 841 -7.94 -20.97 18.29
C GLY A 841 -7.87 -19.45 18.20
N SER A 842 -8.80 -18.80 17.51
CA SER A 842 -8.88 -17.33 17.40
C SER A 842 -9.30 -16.66 18.71
N GLY A 843 -10.00 -17.38 19.59
CA GLY A 843 -10.56 -16.88 20.86
C GLY A 843 -10.06 -17.61 22.12
N TYR A 844 -10.84 -17.56 23.20
CA TYR A 844 -10.59 -18.29 24.46
C TYR A 844 -10.84 -19.80 24.30
N SER A 845 -9.98 -20.45 23.51
CA SER A 845 -10.21 -21.80 23.05
C SER A 845 -10.06 -22.80 24.19
N SER A 846 -11.16 -23.43 24.56
CA SER A 846 -11.19 -24.36 25.69
C SER A 846 -11.12 -25.79 25.18
N LEU A 847 -10.09 -26.54 25.58
CA LEU A 847 -10.01 -27.99 25.33
C LEU A 847 -11.22 -28.74 25.89
N ASN A 848 -11.90 -28.16 26.90
CA ASN A 848 -13.16 -28.65 27.46
C ASN A 848 -14.36 -28.40 26.52
N THR A 849 -14.34 -27.35 25.70
CA THR A 849 -15.33 -27.13 24.63
C THR A 849 -15.14 -28.17 23.54
N LEU A 850 -13.90 -28.34 23.05
CA LEU A 850 -13.55 -29.34 22.04
C LEU A 850 -13.93 -30.77 22.48
N GLY A 851 -13.64 -31.13 23.74
CA GLY A 851 -14.00 -32.44 24.31
C GLY A 851 -15.50 -32.67 24.58
N ARG A 852 -16.36 -31.65 24.44
CA ARG A 852 -17.82 -31.73 24.68
C ARG A 852 -18.67 -31.53 23.44
N LEU A 853 -18.12 -30.98 22.35
CA LEU A 853 -18.84 -30.82 21.09
C LEU A 853 -18.77 -32.09 20.25
N LYS A 854 -19.89 -32.41 19.60
CA LYS A 854 -20.02 -33.61 18.76
C LYS A 854 -19.71 -33.35 17.28
N ILE A 855 -18.65 -32.60 17.00
CA ILE A 855 -18.19 -32.27 15.63
C ILE A 855 -17.47 -33.44 14.94
N ASP A 856 -17.37 -33.39 13.61
CA ASP A 856 -16.68 -34.36 12.75
C ASP A 856 -15.35 -33.81 12.19
N GLU A 857 -15.24 -32.49 12.08
CA GLU A 857 -14.07 -31.76 11.55
C GLU A 857 -13.75 -30.53 12.41
N LEU A 858 -12.47 -30.14 12.44
CA LEU A 858 -11.91 -29.00 13.17
C LEU A 858 -10.96 -28.24 12.25
N LYS A 859 -11.31 -27.01 11.87
CA LYS A 859 -10.46 -26.10 11.11
C LYS A 859 -9.61 -25.29 12.09
N LEU A 860 -8.28 -25.38 11.94
CA LEU A 860 -7.32 -24.61 12.70
C LEU A 860 -7.07 -23.28 11.98
N ASP A 861 -7.34 -22.17 12.68
CA ASP A 861 -7.11 -20.82 12.19
C ASP A 861 -5.65 -20.63 11.71
N ARG A 862 -5.48 -19.91 10.60
CA ARG A 862 -4.20 -19.52 10.00
C ARG A 862 -3.18 -18.92 10.99
N LEU A 863 -3.62 -18.30 12.08
CA LEU A 863 -2.78 -17.77 13.16
C LEU A 863 -1.86 -18.83 13.78
N PHE A 864 -2.28 -20.10 13.82
CA PHE A 864 -1.38 -21.18 14.22
C PHE A 864 -0.22 -21.37 13.25
N LEU A 865 -0.49 -21.35 11.93
CA LEU A 865 0.58 -21.46 10.92
C LEU A 865 1.53 -20.26 10.97
N MET A 866 0.98 -19.05 11.09
CA MET A 866 1.79 -17.82 11.20
C MET A 866 2.64 -17.80 12.47
N GLY A 867 2.10 -18.31 13.59
CA GLY A 867 2.84 -18.47 14.84
C GLY A 867 3.94 -19.51 14.73
N ALA A 868 3.64 -20.65 14.09
CA ALA A 868 4.56 -21.77 13.97
C ALA A 868 5.69 -21.55 12.95
N ALA A 869 5.45 -20.80 11.88
CA ALA A 869 6.49 -20.39 10.93
C ALA A 869 7.54 -19.46 11.56
N LYS A 870 7.18 -18.75 12.64
CA LYS A 870 8.07 -17.85 13.41
C LYS A 870 8.63 -18.48 14.69
N ASP A 871 8.33 -19.76 14.96
CA ASP A 871 8.61 -20.46 16.22
C ASP A 871 10.00 -21.12 16.23
N THR A 872 11.02 -20.32 16.56
CA THR A 872 12.42 -20.78 16.67
C THR A 872 12.69 -21.77 17.81
N GLU A 873 11.80 -21.89 18.81
CA GLU A 873 11.91 -22.85 19.92
C GLU A 873 11.05 -24.12 19.74
N GLY A 874 10.23 -24.16 18.69
CA GLY A 874 9.29 -25.25 18.40
C GLY A 874 8.22 -25.44 19.47
N ILE A 875 7.84 -24.40 20.21
CA ILE A 875 6.81 -24.45 21.27
C ILE A 875 5.39 -24.39 20.69
N GLN A 876 5.10 -23.47 19.77
CA GLN A 876 3.83 -23.44 19.03
C GLN A 876 3.65 -24.72 18.24
N ARG A 877 4.73 -25.22 17.62
CA ARG A 877 4.77 -26.52 16.95
C ARG A 877 4.36 -27.68 17.86
N LYS A 878 4.78 -27.68 19.14
CA LYS A 878 4.37 -28.68 20.15
C LYS A 878 2.93 -28.50 20.63
N ILE A 879 2.45 -27.25 20.75
CA ILE A 879 1.05 -26.97 21.11
C ILE A 879 0.12 -27.49 20.00
N MET A 880 0.43 -27.18 18.74
CA MET A 880 -0.29 -27.70 17.58
C MET A 880 -0.23 -29.22 17.51
N SER A 881 0.92 -29.86 17.74
CA SER A 881 0.99 -31.33 17.77
C SER A 881 0.08 -31.93 18.85
N CYS A 882 0.00 -31.33 20.04
CA CYS A 882 -0.89 -31.77 21.11
C CYS A 882 -2.39 -31.56 20.76
N ILE A 883 -2.74 -30.47 20.08
CA ILE A 883 -4.12 -30.21 19.62
C ILE A 883 -4.52 -31.22 18.53
N LEU A 884 -3.66 -31.44 17.55
CA LEU A 884 -3.86 -32.42 16.47
C LEU A 884 -3.94 -33.85 17.01
N GLU A 885 -3.09 -34.20 17.99
CA GLU A 885 -3.14 -35.49 18.67
C GLU A 885 -4.42 -35.67 19.51
N LEU A 886 -4.89 -34.62 20.20
CA LEU A 886 -6.17 -34.65 20.93
C LEU A 886 -7.37 -34.79 19.97
N ALA A 887 -7.42 -34.01 18.89
CA ALA A 887 -8.47 -34.12 17.88
C ALA A 887 -8.51 -35.54 17.29
N LYS A 888 -7.34 -36.12 16.98
CA LYS A 888 -7.19 -37.51 16.56
C LYS A 888 -7.66 -38.53 17.61
N GLN A 889 -7.39 -38.31 18.90
CA GLN A 889 -7.92 -39.16 19.99
C GLN A 889 -9.45 -39.05 20.14
N LEU A 890 -10.02 -37.88 19.83
CA LEU A 890 -11.47 -37.64 19.80
C LEU A 890 -12.13 -38.11 18.49
N ASN A 891 -11.35 -38.60 17.51
CA ASN A 891 -11.78 -38.97 16.15
C ASN A 891 -12.36 -37.80 15.33
N ILE A 892 -11.87 -36.59 15.57
CA ILE A 892 -12.19 -35.37 14.84
C ILE A 892 -11.15 -35.17 13.73
N THR A 893 -11.61 -34.88 12.51
CA THR A 893 -10.74 -34.63 11.35
C THR A 893 -10.16 -33.22 11.43
N THR A 894 -8.89 -32.99 11.07
CA THR A 894 -8.28 -31.65 11.20
C THR A 894 -7.95 -31.02 9.86
N VAL A 895 -8.29 -29.73 9.70
CA VAL A 895 -7.93 -28.91 8.53
C VAL A 895 -7.01 -27.78 8.98
N ALA A 896 -5.95 -27.51 8.23
CA ALA A 896 -5.11 -26.33 8.43
C ALA A 896 -5.51 -25.24 7.42
N GLU A 897 -5.92 -24.08 7.92
CA GLU A 897 -6.24 -22.92 7.07
C GLU A 897 -5.03 -21.98 6.88
N GLY A 898 -5.04 -21.18 5.82
CA GLY A 898 -3.94 -20.24 5.54
C GLY A 898 -2.64 -20.92 5.10
N VAL A 899 -2.71 -22.10 4.48
CA VAL A 899 -1.55 -22.73 3.85
C VAL A 899 -1.15 -21.92 2.62
N GLU A 900 -0.21 -20.99 2.79
CA GLU A 900 0.28 -20.07 1.76
C GLU A 900 1.60 -20.53 1.11
N THR A 901 2.37 -21.39 1.79
CA THR A 901 3.67 -21.89 1.31
C THR A 901 3.78 -23.41 1.38
N ARG A 902 4.77 -23.95 0.65
CA ARG A 902 5.10 -25.38 0.69
C ARG A 902 5.66 -25.81 2.05
N GLU A 903 6.34 -24.89 2.73
CA GLU A 903 6.88 -25.08 4.07
C GLU A 903 5.73 -25.24 5.09
N ASN A 904 4.65 -24.46 4.95
CA ASN A 904 3.44 -24.61 5.77
C ASN A 904 2.76 -25.97 5.53
N GLU A 905 2.61 -26.39 4.26
CA GLU A 905 2.09 -27.72 3.89
C GLU A 905 2.91 -28.85 4.54
N GLN A 906 4.22 -28.87 4.30
CA GLN A 906 5.13 -29.91 4.82
C GLN A 906 5.13 -29.94 6.35
N MET A 907 5.07 -28.79 7.00
CA MET A 907 5.00 -28.70 8.45
C MET A 907 3.72 -29.35 8.99
N MET A 908 2.56 -29.05 8.40
CA MET A 908 1.28 -29.60 8.87
C MET A 908 1.13 -31.09 8.58
N ALA A 909 1.66 -31.56 7.44
CA ALA A 909 1.78 -32.99 7.15
C ALA A 909 2.65 -33.71 8.22
N GLN A 910 3.80 -33.14 8.57
CA GLN A 910 4.68 -33.69 9.63
C GLN A 910 4.02 -33.70 11.02
N LEU A 911 3.09 -32.80 11.29
CA LEU A 911 2.30 -32.77 12.53
C LEU A 911 1.08 -33.70 12.49
N SER A 912 0.91 -34.52 11.45
CA SER A 912 -0.25 -35.41 11.24
C SER A 912 -1.60 -34.68 11.11
N CYS A 913 -1.62 -33.43 10.66
CA CYS A 913 -2.87 -32.77 10.26
C CYS A 913 -3.42 -33.45 9.00
N ASN A 914 -4.73 -33.72 8.94
CA ASN A 914 -5.31 -34.44 7.80
C ASN A 914 -5.26 -33.61 6.51
N TYR A 915 -5.87 -32.42 6.53
CA TYR A 915 -6.13 -31.61 5.34
C TYR A 915 -5.53 -30.21 5.44
N GLY A 916 -5.31 -29.57 4.29
CA GLY A 916 -4.83 -28.20 4.18
C GLY A 916 -5.64 -27.40 3.16
N GLN A 917 -5.81 -26.11 3.46
CA GLN A 917 -6.50 -25.14 2.62
C GLN A 917 -5.76 -23.80 2.68
N GLY A 918 -5.63 -23.12 1.54
CA GLY A 918 -4.96 -21.82 1.46
C GLY A 918 -4.43 -21.50 0.07
N TYR A 919 -3.80 -20.33 -0.05
CA TYR A 919 -3.37 -19.77 -1.34
C TYR A 919 -2.22 -20.54 -2.00
N TYR A 920 -1.52 -21.43 -1.28
CA TYR A 920 -0.51 -22.34 -1.86
C TYR A 920 -1.11 -23.23 -2.95
N TYR A 921 -2.32 -23.74 -2.71
CA TYR A 921 -3.03 -24.60 -3.67
C TYR A 921 -3.84 -23.76 -4.67
N SER A 922 -4.63 -22.81 -4.15
CA SER A 922 -5.39 -21.85 -4.94
C SER A 922 -6.02 -20.78 -4.07
N ARG A 923 -6.12 -19.56 -4.63
CA ARG A 923 -7.14 -18.60 -4.23
C ARG A 923 -8.53 -19.17 -4.60
N PRO A 924 -9.63 -18.81 -3.93
CA PRO A 924 -10.96 -19.32 -4.26
C PRO A 924 -11.30 -19.12 -5.75
N LEU A 925 -11.75 -20.18 -6.42
CA LEU A 925 -11.97 -20.25 -7.87
C LEU A 925 -13.45 -20.25 -8.23
N THR A 926 -13.80 -19.97 -9.49
CA THR A 926 -15.15 -20.27 -10.01
C THR A 926 -15.36 -21.79 -10.09
N THR A 927 -16.61 -22.25 -10.11
CA THR A 927 -16.90 -23.69 -10.19
C THR A 927 -16.35 -24.33 -11.47
N ALA A 928 -16.38 -23.61 -12.61
CA ALA A 928 -15.82 -24.07 -13.88
C ALA A 928 -14.28 -24.21 -13.85
N ASP A 929 -13.58 -23.22 -13.26
CA ASP A 929 -12.12 -23.29 -13.10
C ASP A 929 -11.72 -24.43 -12.14
N PHE A 930 -12.49 -24.63 -11.08
CA PHE A 930 -12.29 -25.72 -10.12
C PHE A 930 -12.45 -27.10 -10.79
N GLU A 931 -13.50 -27.29 -11.61
CA GLU A 931 -13.68 -28.51 -12.40
C GLU A 931 -12.50 -28.80 -13.34
N GLN A 932 -12.01 -27.77 -14.02
CA GLN A 932 -10.91 -27.89 -14.98
C GLN A 932 -9.57 -28.18 -14.30
N ASN A 933 -9.28 -27.50 -13.19
CA ASN A 933 -7.97 -27.56 -12.54
C ASN A 933 -7.84 -28.71 -11.54
N PHE A 934 -8.94 -29.12 -10.89
CA PHE A 934 -8.91 -30.10 -9.80
C PHE A 934 -9.70 -31.39 -10.06
N LEU A 935 -10.84 -31.38 -10.76
CA LEU A 935 -11.64 -32.61 -10.96
C LEU A 935 -11.23 -33.40 -12.21
N LYS A 936 -11.04 -32.73 -13.36
CA LYS A 936 -10.69 -33.38 -14.64
C LYS A 936 -9.29 -34.01 -14.69
N PRO A 937 -8.23 -33.45 -14.06
CA PRO A 937 -6.92 -34.11 -13.97
C PRO A 937 -6.95 -35.31 -13.01
N TYR A 938 -7.75 -35.21 -11.96
CA TYR A 938 -7.82 -36.18 -10.86
C TYR A 938 -8.50 -37.49 -11.28
N SER A 939 -9.53 -37.44 -12.12
CA SER A 939 -10.15 -38.63 -12.71
C SER A 939 -9.19 -39.46 -13.58
N LYS A 940 -8.14 -38.85 -14.15
CA LYS A 940 -7.05 -39.58 -14.83
C LYS A 940 -6.03 -40.17 -13.85
N HIS A 941 -5.76 -39.51 -12.72
CA HIS A 941 -4.76 -39.98 -11.77
C HIS A 941 -5.21 -41.23 -10.99
N VAL A 942 -6.48 -41.28 -10.57
CA VAL A 942 -7.06 -42.46 -9.88
C VAL A 942 -7.08 -43.71 -10.76
N ALA A 943 -7.21 -43.55 -12.08
CA ALA A 943 -7.12 -44.65 -13.05
C ALA A 943 -5.69 -45.19 -13.23
N CYS A 944 -4.65 -44.38 -12.96
CA CYS A 944 -3.25 -44.81 -13.05
C CYS A 944 -2.71 -45.43 -11.75
N THR A 945 -3.20 -45.01 -10.57
CA THR A 945 -2.73 -45.54 -9.27
C THR A 945 -3.45 -46.80 -8.79
N THR A 946 -4.44 -47.29 -9.53
CA THR A 946 -5.14 -48.56 -9.27
C THR A 946 -4.75 -49.69 -10.24
N SER A 947 -3.65 -49.52 -10.98
CA SER A 947 -2.99 -50.60 -11.75
C SER A 947 -1.70 -51.02 -11.04
N PRO A 948 -1.49 -52.33 -10.74
CA PRO A 948 -0.42 -52.82 -9.86
C PRO A 948 0.98 -52.87 -10.49
#